data_AF-A0A8C5PC01-F1
#
_entry.id   AF-A0A8C5PC01-F1
#
_cell.length_a   1.000
_cell.length_b   1.000
_cell.length_c   1.000
_cell.angle_alpha   90.00
_cell.angle_beta   90.00
_cell.angle_gamma   90.00
#
_symmetry.space_group_name_H-M   'P 1'
#
loop_
_entity.id
_entity.type
_entity.pdbx_description
1 polymer ?
#
loop_
_entity_poly.entity_id
_entity_poly.type
_entity_poly.pdbx_seq_one_letter_code
_entity_poly.pdbx_strand_id
1 'polypeptide(L)'
;MEALLERIQKQEKTGILYGSCRLELQELMKQIDIMLDHKRSEWEAPTRILNARLELQDQELSSAQTREALLHQEVRSLRQQLRENEEGNHEKTKDYEAQLSHCQEELSRLKKTYEKVQRKHQRAEMMSKAEEERADVSRVTRKLEEFRQRSLDWEKQRLLYQQQIFSLEAQCKTLTEQVDLYQQQAHSRKHMLEQTSLVGRSELQHLNSQLLRASDALSAKEEEVESLKLQTEVAIGEKERVEQDLRQAQQDIQILQEEKVELRETLEAHTDFLQGSKAKKEELHRELSRANEVLRDKESSIRFLEEKLKMTRLSDGRSFADTMHSRLSESLLNEQRLQAQVTNLEDSVGSVTIQCQQLAKELDGKRESLRLLEDEHKKCSVEIKKLRCQLQKTELSYKSTLDGMRKEISQLTHNLHQKDITIAASSNVATDWERKVQIERGRMEQESTEHRVSLAALETLRKENCQLTELIEKQEPDVIQVLDKLEDENQKLHLELSKIQGNLNLMLQSRQCEIQAAVERSSHKLLKKHEEEMRLMREKLSELSHHYHGGSQALQMQNIPQTSAGRSRTSSLESMSSEPRNRDVKRSPGSSEHEESDGELLSDCLSVLPVPPSTPASALAARFLQEEEVRSQDLLQRLNSHIEELKRDTQQTVQQFMQSK
;
A
#
# COMPACT_ATOMS: atom_id res chain seq x y z
N MET A 1 65.16 -131.03 83.36
CA MET A 1 66.52 -131.59 83.59
C MET A 1 66.68 -131.98 85.06
N GLU A 2 65.78 -132.80 85.59
CA GLU A 2 65.72 -133.07 87.03
C GLU A 2 66.64 -134.24 87.48
N ALA A 3 66.81 -135.26 86.65
CA ALA A 3 67.58 -136.48 86.99
C ALA A 3 69.09 -136.27 87.24
N LEU A 4 69.64 -135.08 86.94
CA LEU A 4 71.03 -134.72 87.28
C LEU A 4 71.16 -133.99 88.62
N LEU A 5 70.11 -133.29 89.09
CA LEU A 5 70.13 -132.60 90.39
C LEU A 5 69.99 -133.59 91.55
N GLU A 6 69.23 -134.67 91.37
CA GLU A 6 68.99 -135.68 92.41
C GLU A 6 70.26 -136.47 92.79
N ARG A 7 71.25 -136.59 91.89
CA ARG A 7 72.53 -137.27 92.18
C ARG A 7 73.48 -136.45 93.05
N ILE A 8 73.40 -135.12 93.04
CA ILE A 8 74.33 -134.25 93.79
C ILE A 8 73.97 -134.23 95.30
N GLN A 9 72.69 -134.41 95.66
CA GLN A 9 72.24 -134.41 97.07
C GLN A 9 72.64 -135.65 97.90
N LYS A 10 73.26 -136.68 97.31
CA LYS A 10 73.61 -137.93 98.01
C LYS A 10 75.10 -138.13 98.29
N GLN A 11 75.94 -137.12 98.07
CA GLN A 11 77.41 -137.24 98.25
C GLN A 11 78.04 -136.25 99.25
N GLU A 12 77.25 -135.44 99.96
CA GLU A 12 77.72 -134.41 100.92
C GLU A 12 77.86 -134.93 102.37
N LYS A 13 78.49 -136.10 102.56
CA LYS A 13 78.72 -136.69 103.90
C LYS A 13 80.16 -137.17 104.17
N THR A 14 81.14 -136.53 103.53
CA THR A 14 82.55 -136.55 103.96
C THR A 14 83.27 -135.30 103.43
N GLY A 15 84.20 -134.74 104.22
CA GLY A 15 85.09 -133.65 103.79
C GLY A 15 84.56 -132.23 104.05
N ILE A 16 84.89 -131.68 105.24
CA ILE A 16 84.57 -130.31 105.69
C ILE A 16 85.36 -129.21 104.93
N LEU A 17 85.91 -129.55 103.75
CA LEU A 17 86.73 -128.68 102.90
C LEU A 17 86.17 -128.49 101.48
N TYR A 18 85.03 -129.13 101.13
CA TYR A 18 84.36 -128.94 99.83
C TYR A 18 83.10 -128.06 99.89
N GLY A 19 82.55 -127.80 101.08
CA GLY A 19 81.33 -127.00 101.24
C GLY A 19 81.51 -125.51 100.90
N SER A 20 82.72 -124.97 101.14
CA SER A 20 83.05 -123.56 100.85
C SER A 20 82.85 -123.26 99.35
N CYS A 21 83.52 -124.02 98.48
CA CYS A 21 83.49 -123.83 97.04
C CYS A 21 82.08 -123.98 96.42
N ARG A 22 81.19 -124.81 97.02
CA ARG A 22 79.80 -124.93 96.54
C ARG A 22 78.97 -123.69 96.88
N LEU A 23 79.11 -123.16 98.10
CA LEU A 23 78.41 -121.96 98.53
C LEU A 23 78.95 -120.72 97.80
N GLU A 24 80.27 -120.63 97.62
CA GLU A 24 80.93 -119.62 96.79
C GLU A 24 80.40 -119.64 95.35
N LEU A 25 80.30 -120.81 94.70
CA LEU A 25 79.76 -120.93 93.35
C LEU A 25 78.28 -120.50 93.29
N GLN A 26 77.46 -120.90 94.26
CA GLN A 26 76.04 -120.54 94.29
C GLN A 26 75.84 -119.05 94.55
N GLU A 27 76.71 -118.41 95.32
CA GLU A 27 76.69 -116.97 95.56
C GLU A 27 77.20 -116.19 94.33
N LEU A 28 78.25 -116.67 93.66
CA LEU A 28 78.71 -116.14 92.37
C LEU A 28 77.61 -116.23 91.30
N MET A 29 76.84 -117.33 91.26
CA MET A 29 75.68 -117.45 90.36
C MET A 29 74.63 -116.37 90.64
N LYS A 30 74.22 -116.15 91.90
CA LYS A 30 73.30 -115.06 92.24
C LYS A 30 73.85 -113.69 91.87
N GLN A 31 75.16 -113.45 92.06
CA GLN A 31 75.79 -112.19 91.70
C GLN A 31 75.82 -112.00 90.19
N ILE A 32 76.01 -113.07 89.41
CA ILE A 32 75.85 -113.06 87.95
C ILE A 32 74.40 -112.79 87.56
N ASP A 33 73.40 -113.43 88.18
CA ASP A 33 71.98 -113.20 87.88
C ASP A 33 71.56 -111.76 88.21
N ILE A 34 71.94 -111.24 89.38
CA ILE A 34 71.69 -109.84 89.77
C ILE A 34 72.41 -108.87 88.83
N MET A 35 73.65 -109.17 88.43
CA MET A 35 74.39 -108.37 87.44
C MET A 35 73.72 -108.42 86.06
N LEU A 36 73.23 -109.59 85.62
CA LEU A 36 72.55 -109.77 84.35
C LEU A 36 71.21 -109.03 84.33
N ASP A 37 70.42 -109.08 85.40
CA ASP A 37 69.14 -108.35 85.49
C ASP A 37 69.35 -106.85 85.70
N HIS A 38 70.40 -106.44 86.41
CA HIS A 38 70.81 -105.03 86.48
C HIS A 38 71.21 -104.51 85.09
N LYS A 39 72.09 -105.23 84.37
CA LYS A 39 72.49 -104.89 83.00
C LYS A 39 71.30 -104.91 82.05
N ARG A 40 70.43 -105.93 82.13
CA ARG A 40 69.16 -106.00 81.39
C ARG A 40 68.33 -104.74 81.63
N SER A 41 68.16 -104.31 82.87
CA SER A 41 67.44 -103.08 83.19
C SER A 41 68.15 -101.81 82.71
N GLU A 42 69.49 -101.76 82.69
CA GLU A 42 70.27 -100.65 82.11
C GLU A 42 70.15 -100.56 80.58
N TRP A 43 69.99 -101.69 79.86
CA TRP A 43 69.72 -101.71 78.42
C TRP A 43 68.24 -101.46 78.10
N GLU A 44 67.32 -102.02 78.88
CA GLU A 44 65.88 -101.87 78.69
C GLU A 44 65.36 -100.48 79.06
N ALA A 45 65.90 -99.80 80.08
CA ALA A 45 65.41 -98.47 80.47
C ALA A 45 65.56 -97.41 79.36
N PRO A 46 66.73 -97.25 78.68
CA PRO A 46 66.84 -96.41 77.49
C PRO A 46 65.88 -96.83 76.38
N THR A 47 65.66 -98.13 76.17
CA THR A 47 64.74 -98.66 75.15
C THR A 47 63.29 -98.25 75.46
N ARG A 48 62.85 -98.39 76.72
CA ARG A 48 61.51 -97.96 77.16
C ARG A 48 61.31 -96.45 77.02
N ILE A 49 62.33 -95.64 77.36
CA ILE A 49 62.30 -94.17 77.21
C ILE A 49 62.25 -93.77 75.72
N LEU A 50 63.02 -94.44 74.86
CA LEU A 50 62.99 -94.22 73.42
C LEU A 50 61.61 -94.55 72.83
N ASN A 51 61.03 -95.70 73.20
CA ASN A 51 59.71 -96.12 72.74
C ASN A 51 58.61 -95.15 73.19
N ALA A 52 58.58 -94.77 74.46
CA ALA A 52 57.60 -93.79 74.96
C ALA A 52 57.72 -92.42 74.28
N ARG A 53 58.95 -92.00 73.92
CA ARG A 53 59.16 -90.78 73.11
C ARG A 53 58.66 -90.95 71.68
N LEU A 54 58.89 -92.11 71.06
CA LEU A 54 58.41 -92.40 69.71
C LEU A 54 56.87 -92.45 69.67
N GLU A 55 56.23 -93.11 70.65
CA GLU A 55 54.77 -93.14 70.82
C GLU A 55 54.17 -91.73 70.96
N LEU A 56 54.81 -90.82 71.71
CA LEU A 56 54.40 -89.42 71.80
C LEU A 56 54.58 -88.69 70.47
N GLN A 57 55.68 -88.91 69.74
CA GLN A 57 55.90 -88.29 68.44
C GLN A 57 54.92 -88.79 67.37
N ASP A 58 54.52 -90.07 67.41
CA ASP A 58 53.48 -90.62 66.53
C ASP A 58 52.07 -90.07 66.88
N GLN A 59 51.78 -89.84 68.16
CA GLN A 59 50.56 -89.15 68.60
C GLN A 59 50.54 -87.68 68.17
N GLU A 60 51.63 -86.94 68.36
CA GLU A 60 51.78 -85.57 67.88
C GLU A 60 51.61 -85.50 66.36
N LEU A 61 52.28 -86.38 65.61
CA LEU A 61 52.24 -86.45 64.15
C LEU A 61 50.85 -86.82 63.61
N SER A 62 50.14 -87.77 64.22
CA SER A 62 48.76 -88.09 63.84
C SER A 62 47.76 -86.97 64.19
N SER A 63 47.98 -86.23 65.29
CA SER A 63 47.20 -85.03 65.61
C SER A 63 47.45 -83.88 64.61
N ALA A 64 48.69 -83.74 64.14
CA ALA A 64 49.05 -82.78 63.10
C ALA A 64 48.43 -83.15 61.75
N GLN A 65 48.52 -84.42 61.33
CA GLN A 65 47.92 -84.91 60.09
C GLN A 65 46.39 -84.79 60.07
N THR A 66 45.71 -85.08 61.18
CA THR A 66 44.25 -84.90 61.26
C THR A 66 43.83 -83.44 61.24
N ARG A 67 44.58 -82.54 61.91
CA ARG A 67 44.40 -81.08 61.79
C ARG A 67 44.66 -80.59 60.36
N GLU A 68 45.70 -81.09 59.70
CA GLU A 68 46.03 -80.74 58.31
C GLU A 68 44.94 -81.21 57.34
N ALA A 69 44.40 -82.42 57.52
CA ALA A 69 43.30 -82.94 56.70
C ALA A 69 42.02 -82.08 56.83
N LEU A 70 41.71 -81.60 58.04
CA LEU A 70 40.59 -80.68 58.29
C LEU A 70 40.82 -79.31 57.63
N LEU A 71 42.01 -78.71 57.78
CA LEU A 71 42.36 -77.46 57.10
C LEU A 71 42.31 -77.61 55.56
N HIS A 72 42.77 -78.74 55.04
CA HIS A 72 42.64 -79.07 53.61
C HIS A 72 41.18 -79.27 53.18
N GLN A 73 40.26 -79.64 54.07
CA GLN A 73 38.82 -79.70 53.78
C GLN A 73 38.18 -78.30 53.80
N GLU A 74 38.52 -77.48 54.79
CA GLU A 74 38.07 -76.09 54.89
C GLU A 74 38.52 -75.27 53.67
N VAL A 75 39.81 -75.35 53.30
CA VAL A 75 40.35 -74.69 52.09
C VAL A 75 39.69 -75.19 50.80
N ARG A 76 39.29 -76.46 50.72
CA ARG A 76 38.50 -76.98 49.58
C ARG A 76 37.10 -76.37 49.55
N SER A 77 36.42 -76.27 50.70
CA SER A 77 35.08 -75.67 50.82
C SER A 77 35.11 -74.18 50.48
N LEU A 78 36.06 -73.42 51.01
CA LEU A 78 36.22 -71.99 50.72
C LEU A 78 36.55 -71.74 49.24
N ARG A 79 37.39 -72.58 48.61
CA ARG A 79 37.63 -72.51 47.15
C ARG A 79 36.42 -72.90 46.30
N GLN A 80 35.51 -73.72 46.82
CA GLN A 80 34.24 -74.01 46.16
C GLN A 80 33.29 -72.80 46.26
N GLN A 81 33.06 -72.28 47.46
CA GLN A 81 32.21 -71.11 47.71
C GLN A 81 32.70 -69.86 46.95
N LEU A 82 34.03 -69.67 46.84
CA LEU A 82 34.59 -68.58 46.04
C LEU A 82 34.21 -68.70 44.57
N ARG A 83 34.36 -69.89 43.96
CA ARG A 83 33.98 -70.13 42.56
C ARG A 83 32.47 -69.99 42.34
N GLU A 84 31.64 -70.52 43.24
CA GLU A 84 30.18 -70.38 43.18
C GLU A 84 29.75 -68.89 43.24
N ASN A 85 30.46 -68.07 44.02
CA ASN A 85 30.27 -66.62 44.07
C ASN A 85 30.83 -65.89 42.84
N GLU A 86 31.99 -66.30 42.31
CA GLU A 86 32.57 -65.77 41.07
C GLU A 86 31.66 -66.05 39.86
N GLU A 87 31.18 -67.29 39.72
CA GLU A 87 30.19 -67.72 38.72
C GLU A 87 28.87 -66.95 38.88
N GLY A 88 28.34 -66.87 40.10
CA GLY A 88 27.10 -66.14 40.40
C GLY A 88 27.21 -64.61 40.19
N ASN A 89 28.40 -64.02 40.30
CA ASN A 89 28.61 -62.61 39.97
C ASN A 89 28.90 -62.41 38.48
N HIS A 90 29.55 -63.36 37.81
CA HIS A 90 29.71 -63.35 36.36
C HIS A 90 28.36 -63.44 35.64
N GLU A 91 27.42 -64.25 36.12
CA GLU A 91 26.07 -64.34 35.54
C GLU A 91 25.28 -63.03 35.70
N LYS A 92 25.30 -62.41 36.90
CA LYS A 92 24.73 -61.06 37.11
C LYS A 92 25.35 -60.01 36.18
N THR A 93 26.65 -60.10 35.91
CA THR A 93 27.33 -59.21 34.96
C THR A 93 26.77 -59.40 33.55
N LYS A 94 26.56 -60.64 33.08
CA LYS A 94 25.89 -60.91 31.78
C LYS A 94 24.46 -60.37 31.75
N ASP A 95 23.70 -60.53 32.84
CA ASP A 95 22.34 -59.99 32.95
C ASP A 95 22.33 -58.46 32.80
N TYR A 96 23.26 -57.76 33.44
CA TYR A 96 23.42 -56.31 33.31
C TYR A 96 23.94 -55.90 31.93
N GLU A 97 24.87 -56.63 31.32
CA GLU A 97 25.34 -56.41 29.94
C GLU A 97 24.20 -56.58 28.93
N ALA A 98 23.35 -57.59 29.09
CA ALA A 98 22.17 -57.83 28.26
C ALA A 98 21.12 -56.72 28.42
N GLN A 99 20.86 -56.27 29.66
CA GLN A 99 19.97 -55.13 29.93
C GLN A 99 20.51 -53.83 29.31
N LEU A 100 21.80 -53.54 29.47
CA LEU A 100 22.45 -52.39 28.85
C LEU A 100 22.39 -52.44 27.32
N SER A 101 22.62 -53.62 26.72
CA SER A 101 22.49 -53.83 25.28
C SER A 101 21.05 -53.59 24.80
N HIS A 102 20.04 -54.10 25.52
CA HIS A 102 18.63 -53.84 25.20
C HIS A 102 18.27 -52.35 25.31
N CYS A 103 18.73 -51.64 26.34
CA CYS A 103 18.53 -50.19 26.47
C CYS A 103 19.21 -49.41 25.33
N GLN A 104 20.42 -49.81 24.91
CA GLN A 104 21.09 -49.23 23.75
C GLN A 104 20.31 -49.47 22.45
N GLU A 105 19.75 -50.67 22.26
CA GLU A 105 18.88 -50.97 21.13
C GLU A 105 17.65 -50.05 21.09
N GLU A 106 16.92 -49.92 22.21
CA GLU A 106 15.73 -49.07 22.31
C GLU A 106 16.05 -47.59 22.11
N LEU A 107 17.16 -47.08 22.67
CA LEU A 107 17.64 -45.73 22.37
C LEU A 107 17.96 -45.57 20.87
N SER A 108 18.52 -46.60 20.21
CA SER A 108 18.74 -46.56 18.76
C SER A 108 17.43 -46.57 17.96
N ARG A 109 16.42 -47.32 18.42
CA ARG A 109 15.08 -47.40 17.80
C ARG A 109 14.36 -46.06 17.96
N LEU A 110 14.36 -45.50 19.17
CA LEU A 110 13.81 -44.18 19.48
C LEU A 110 14.46 -43.07 18.64
N LYS A 111 15.79 -43.01 18.58
CA LYS A 111 16.52 -42.06 17.72
C LYS A 111 16.09 -42.20 16.25
N LYS A 112 16.06 -43.43 15.71
CA LYS A 112 15.62 -43.69 14.33
C LYS A 112 14.15 -43.28 14.09
N THR A 113 13.26 -43.38 15.09
CA THR A 113 11.88 -42.89 14.97
C THR A 113 11.76 -41.37 15.08
N TYR A 114 12.49 -40.73 15.99
CA TYR A 114 12.54 -39.27 16.12
C TYR A 114 13.03 -38.62 14.82
N GLU A 115 14.15 -39.09 14.28
CA GLU A 115 14.67 -38.57 13.00
C GLU A 115 13.68 -38.81 11.83
N LYS A 116 12.91 -39.91 11.83
CA LYS A 116 11.86 -40.16 10.83
C LYS A 116 10.72 -39.15 10.96
N VAL A 117 10.30 -38.81 12.18
CA VAL A 117 9.26 -37.80 12.44
C VAL A 117 9.77 -36.40 12.07
N GLN A 118 10.97 -36.03 12.49
CA GLN A 118 11.60 -34.75 12.16
C GLN A 118 11.70 -34.53 10.64
N ARG A 119 12.21 -35.53 9.90
CA ARG A 119 12.29 -35.49 8.43
C ARG A 119 10.91 -35.43 7.76
N LYS A 120 9.88 -36.07 8.34
CA LYS A 120 8.49 -35.96 7.85
C LYS A 120 7.92 -34.57 8.07
N HIS A 121 8.08 -34.00 9.26
CA HIS A 121 7.60 -32.67 9.63
C HIS A 121 8.23 -31.59 8.74
N GLN A 122 9.56 -31.57 8.59
CA GLN A 122 10.28 -30.65 7.69
C GLN A 122 9.79 -30.74 6.24
N ARG A 123 9.52 -31.95 5.72
CA ARG A 123 8.97 -32.14 4.37
C ARG A 123 7.53 -31.65 4.26
N ALA A 124 6.69 -31.92 5.26
CA ALA A 124 5.30 -31.47 5.29
C ALA A 124 5.21 -29.94 5.35
N GLU A 125 6.05 -29.28 6.15
CA GLU A 125 6.13 -27.82 6.18
C GLU A 125 6.57 -27.23 4.83
N MET A 126 7.64 -27.77 4.23
CA MET A 126 8.13 -27.29 2.93
C MET A 126 7.07 -27.46 1.83
N MET A 127 6.35 -28.58 1.81
CA MET A 127 5.24 -28.80 0.87
C MET A 127 4.08 -27.83 1.14
N SER A 128 3.65 -27.69 2.39
CA SER A 128 2.55 -26.79 2.76
C SER A 128 2.85 -25.34 2.40
N LYS A 129 4.08 -24.85 2.69
CA LYS A 129 4.52 -23.49 2.34
C LYS A 129 4.59 -23.31 0.82
N ALA A 130 5.15 -24.27 0.08
CA ALA A 130 5.20 -24.21 -1.38
C ALA A 130 3.80 -24.31 -2.05
N GLU A 131 2.85 -25.02 -1.44
CA GLU A 131 1.46 -25.09 -1.92
C GLU A 131 0.69 -23.80 -1.62
N GLU A 132 0.89 -23.21 -0.43
CA GLU A 132 0.35 -21.90 -0.06
C GLU A 132 0.91 -20.79 -0.95
N GLU A 133 2.24 -20.71 -1.13
CA GLU A 133 2.90 -19.79 -2.07
C GLU A 133 2.38 -19.94 -3.50
N ARG A 134 2.17 -21.18 -3.99
CA ARG A 134 1.58 -21.43 -5.32
C ARG A 134 0.14 -20.98 -5.41
N ALA A 135 -0.67 -21.19 -4.38
CA ALA A 135 -2.04 -20.73 -4.32
C ALA A 135 -2.11 -19.18 -4.29
N ASP A 136 -1.20 -18.55 -3.55
CA ASP A 136 -1.06 -17.11 -3.43
C ASP A 136 -0.58 -16.45 -4.73
N VAL A 137 0.46 -16.98 -5.37
CA VAL A 137 0.89 -16.56 -6.71
C VAL A 137 -0.27 -16.69 -7.70
N SER A 138 -0.95 -17.85 -7.72
CA SER A 138 -2.12 -18.06 -8.60
C SER A 138 -3.27 -17.07 -8.33
N ARG A 139 -3.48 -16.70 -7.07
CA ARG A 139 -4.48 -15.71 -6.63
C ARG A 139 -4.10 -14.30 -7.07
N VAL A 140 -2.83 -13.93 -6.93
CA VAL A 140 -2.30 -12.62 -7.35
C VAL A 140 -2.30 -12.51 -8.87
N THR A 141 -1.82 -13.51 -9.61
CA THR A 141 -1.85 -13.55 -11.08
C THR A 141 -3.27 -13.38 -11.61
N ARG A 142 -4.28 -14.07 -11.03
CA ARG A 142 -5.68 -13.89 -11.42
C ARG A 142 -6.18 -12.45 -11.22
N LYS A 143 -5.91 -11.85 -10.05
CA LYS A 143 -6.27 -10.44 -9.78
C LYS A 143 -5.56 -9.47 -10.73
N LEU A 144 -4.31 -9.74 -11.07
CA LEU A 144 -3.53 -8.91 -12.00
C LEU A 144 -4.11 -8.98 -13.42
N GLU A 145 -4.57 -10.16 -13.85
CA GLU A 145 -5.28 -10.34 -15.12
C GLU A 145 -6.66 -9.65 -15.13
N GLU A 146 -7.41 -9.68 -14.02
CA GLU A 146 -8.63 -8.87 -13.86
C GLU A 146 -8.35 -7.36 -13.99
N PHE A 147 -7.24 -6.87 -13.42
CA PHE A 147 -6.85 -5.46 -13.55
C PHE A 147 -6.42 -5.11 -14.98
N ARG A 148 -5.71 -6.01 -15.68
CA ARG A 148 -5.40 -5.85 -17.12
C ARG A 148 -6.69 -5.75 -17.95
N GLN A 149 -7.64 -6.65 -17.73
CA GLN A 149 -8.91 -6.64 -18.45
C GLN A 149 -9.70 -5.34 -18.17
N ARG A 150 -9.83 -4.93 -16.91
CA ARG A 150 -10.45 -3.64 -16.54
C ARG A 150 -9.73 -2.46 -17.21
N SER A 151 -8.40 -2.45 -17.25
CA SER A 151 -7.62 -1.41 -17.94
C SER A 151 -7.92 -1.35 -19.43
N LEU A 152 -8.03 -2.49 -20.12
CA LEU A 152 -8.41 -2.55 -21.53
C LEU A 152 -9.85 -2.08 -21.77
N ASP A 153 -10.76 -2.29 -20.83
CA ASP A 153 -12.15 -1.83 -20.95
C ASP A 153 -12.28 -0.32 -20.67
N TRP A 154 -11.49 0.25 -19.75
CA TRP A 154 -11.34 1.70 -19.60
C TRP A 154 -10.69 2.36 -20.83
N GLU A 155 -9.69 1.71 -21.44
CA GLU A 155 -9.04 2.17 -22.68
C GLU A 155 -10.06 2.31 -23.82
N LYS A 156 -10.94 1.30 -23.99
CA LYS A 156 -12.05 1.33 -24.96
C LYS A 156 -13.03 2.47 -24.67
N GLN A 157 -13.42 2.67 -23.41
CA GLN A 157 -14.32 3.78 -23.04
C GLN A 157 -13.68 5.14 -23.32
N ARG A 158 -12.38 5.33 -23.02
CA ARG A 158 -11.66 6.57 -23.34
C ARG A 158 -11.67 6.84 -24.85
N LEU A 159 -11.44 5.82 -25.68
CA LEU A 159 -11.48 5.94 -27.14
C LEU A 159 -12.88 6.30 -27.66
N LEU A 160 -13.95 5.72 -27.09
CA LEU A 160 -15.33 6.08 -27.44
C LEU A 160 -15.67 7.54 -27.08
N TYR A 161 -15.29 8.01 -25.89
CA TYR A 161 -15.46 9.41 -25.51
C TYR A 161 -14.61 10.35 -26.38
N GLN A 162 -13.38 9.97 -26.72
CA GLN A 162 -12.51 10.73 -27.62
C GLN A 162 -13.11 10.86 -29.03
N GLN A 163 -13.71 9.78 -29.55
CA GLN A 163 -14.44 9.80 -30.82
C GLN A 163 -15.69 10.70 -30.75
N GLN A 164 -16.43 10.66 -29.63
CA GLN A 164 -17.58 11.53 -29.41
C GLN A 164 -17.16 13.01 -29.39
N ILE A 165 -16.11 13.36 -28.62
CA ILE A 165 -15.54 14.71 -28.56
C ILE A 165 -15.13 15.18 -29.96
N PHE A 166 -14.38 14.38 -30.72
CA PHE A 166 -13.97 14.71 -32.09
C PHE A 166 -15.17 14.99 -33.01
N SER A 167 -16.27 14.22 -32.89
CA SER A 167 -17.48 14.46 -33.68
C SER A 167 -18.22 15.74 -33.27
N LEU A 168 -18.21 16.11 -31.99
CA LEU A 168 -18.76 17.37 -31.50
C LEU A 168 -17.89 18.57 -31.91
N GLU A 169 -16.56 18.45 -31.85
CA GLU A 169 -15.65 19.48 -32.35
C GLU A 169 -15.84 19.76 -33.84
N ALA A 170 -16.05 18.71 -34.65
CA ALA A 170 -16.35 18.85 -36.07
C ALA A 170 -17.70 19.58 -36.32
N GLN A 171 -18.72 19.28 -35.50
CA GLN A 171 -20.00 20.01 -35.53
C GLN A 171 -19.83 21.48 -35.10
N CYS A 172 -19.05 21.77 -34.05
CA CYS A 172 -18.76 23.14 -33.64
C CYS A 172 -17.98 23.93 -34.70
N LYS A 173 -17.00 23.31 -35.38
CA LYS A 173 -16.25 23.93 -36.48
C LYS A 173 -17.18 24.27 -37.65
N THR A 174 -17.97 23.31 -38.14
CA THR A 174 -18.92 23.55 -39.24
C THR A 174 -20.04 24.55 -38.90
N LEU A 175 -20.47 24.64 -37.64
CA LEU A 175 -21.39 25.70 -37.19
C LEU A 175 -20.70 27.07 -37.13
N THR A 176 -19.42 27.14 -36.76
CA THR A 176 -18.63 28.38 -36.77
C THR A 176 -18.43 28.87 -38.21
N GLU A 177 -18.05 27.99 -39.13
CA GLU A 177 -17.94 28.27 -40.56
C GLU A 177 -19.26 28.80 -41.16
N GLN A 178 -20.41 28.24 -40.75
CA GLN A 178 -21.73 28.77 -41.13
C GLN A 178 -21.99 30.16 -40.56
N VAL A 179 -21.66 30.42 -39.29
CA VAL A 179 -21.79 31.75 -38.68
C VAL A 179 -20.91 32.77 -39.40
N ASP A 180 -19.68 32.43 -39.75
CA ASP A 180 -18.77 33.31 -40.49
C ASP A 180 -19.30 33.62 -41.89
N LEU A 181 -19.84 32.62 -42.61
CA LEU A 181 -20.51 32.83 -43.90
C LEU A 181 -21.73 33.76 -43.79
N TYR A 182 -22.56 33.61 -42.75
CA TYR A 182 -23.68 34.52 -42.51
C TYR A 182 -23.21 35.94 -42.12
N GLN A 183 -22.13 36.09 -41.34
CA GLN A 183 -21.55 37.38 -41.01
C GLN A 183 -20.96 38.08 -42.25
N GLN A 184 -20.29 37.34 -43.14
CA GLN A 184 -19.80 37.85 -44.42
C GLN A 184 -20.96 38.29 -45.33
N GLN A 185 -22.03 37.49 -45.43
CA GLN A 185 -23.23 37.86 -46.18
C GLN A 185 -23.92 39.11 -45.60
N ALA A 186 -23.97 39.23 -44.28
CA ALA A 186 -24.52 40.40 -43.59
C ALA A 186 -23.68 41.67 -43.84
N HIS A 187 -22.35 41.57 -43.77
CA HIS A 187 -21.45 42.68 -44.11
C HIS A 187 -21.57 43.11 -45.58
N SER A 188 -21.62 42.15 -46.51
CA SER A 188 -21.85 42.41 -47.93
C SER A 188 -23.17 43.16 -48.18
N ARG A 189 -24.28 42.68 -47.57
CA ARG A 189 -25.58 43.36 -47.63
C ARG A 189 -25.55 44.75 -47.02
N LYS A 190 -24.93 44.92 -45.85
CA LYS A 190 -24.78 46.21 -45.17
C LYS A 190 -24.03 47.21 -46.07
N HIS A 191 -22.89 46.82 -46.62
CA HIS A 191 -22.09 47.66 -47.51
C HIS A 191 -22.88 48.07 -48.77
N MET A 192 -23.61 47.14 -49.40
CA MET A 192 -24.48 47.45 -50.54
C MET A 192 -25.61 48.44 -50.19
N LEU A 193 -26.19 48.32 -49.00
CA LEU A 193 -27.22 49.26 -48.50
C LEU A 193 -26.63 50.63 -48.15
N GLU A 194 -25.43 50.69 -47.57
CA GLU A 194 -24.73 51.95 -47.30
C GLU A 194 -24.35 52.66 -48.61
N GLN A 195 -23.91 51.92 -49.64
CA GLN A 195 -23.66 52.46 -50.98
C GLN A 195 -24.94 52.98 -51.66
N THR A 196 -26.04 52.22 -51.65
CA THR A 196 -27.32 52.70 -52.23
C THR A 196 -27.92 53.86 -51.45
N SER A 197 -27.75 53.91 -50.12
CA SER A 197 -28.14 55.07 -49.30
C SER A 197 -27.31 56.32 -49.61
N LEU A 198 -26.00 56.17 -49.86
CA LEU A 198 -25.14 57.28 -50.29
C LEU A 198 -25.53 57.82 -51.67
N VAL A 199 -25.86 56.94 -52.63
CA VAL A 199 -26.34 57.33 -53.97
C VAL A 199 -27.71 58.02 -53.86
N GLY A 200 -28.70 57.42 -53.21
CA GLY A 200 -30.03 58.03 -53.05
C GLY A 200 -29.96 59.37 -52.29
N ARG A 201 -29.03 59.53 -51.34
CA ARG A 201 -28.78 60.81 -50.66
C ARG A 201 -28.17 61.86 -51.59
N SER A 202 -27.24 61.51 -52.48
CA SER A 202 -26.67 62.47 -53.43
C SER A 202 -27.65 62.85 -54.54
N GLU A 203 -28.49 61.90 -54.98
CA GLU A 203 -29.62 62.14 -55.89
C GLU A 203 -30.65 63.09 -55.26
N LEU A 204 -31.07 62.85 -54.01
CA LEU A 204 -31.96 63.75 -53.28
C LEU A 204 -31.34 65.14 -53.08
N GLN A 205 -30.05 65.24 -52.77
CA GLN A 205 -29.35 66.53 -52.69
C GLN A 205 -29.30 67.24 -54.05
N HIS A 206 -29.11 66.50 -55.14
CA HIS A 206 -29.11 67.07 -56.49
C HIS A 206 -30.51 67.57 -56.90
N LEU A 207 -31.56 66.77 -56.68
CA LEU A 207 -32.96 67.14 -56.93
C LEU A 207 -33.39 68.34 -56.08
N ASN A 208 -33.04 68.36 -54.79
CA ASN A 208 -33.31 69.51 -53.93
C ASN A 208 -32.56 70.78 -54.40
N SER A 209 -31.35 70.62 -54.95
CA SER A 209 -30.59 71.72 -55.56
C SER A 209 -31.12 72.13 -56.95
N GLN A 210 -31.86 71.29 -57.65
CA GLN A 210 -32.64 71.68 -58.84
C GLN A 210 -33.91 72.43 -58.43
N LEU A 211 -34.66 71.90 -57.45
CA LEU A 211 -35.90 72.47 -56.94
C LEU A 211 -35.69 73.84 -56.30
N LEU A 212 -34.61 74.03 -55.52
CA LEU A 212 -34.26 75.34 -54.96
C LEU A 212 -34.03 76.36 -56.08
N ARG A 213 -33.18 76.04 -57.08
CA ARG A 213 -32.95 76.94 -58.23
C ARG A 213 -34.20 77.20 -59.06
N ALA A 214 -35.12 76.25 -59.15
CA ALA A 214 -36.43 76.45 -59.78
C ALA A 214 -37.33 77.37 -58.94
N SER A 215 -37.30 77.24 -57.61
CA SER A 215 -37.99 78.13 -56.68
C SER A 215 -37.42 79.55 -56.72
N ASP A 216 -36.10 79.71 -56.73
CA ASP A 216 -35.42 81.01 -56.85
C ASP A 216 -35.79 81.70 -58.19
N ALA A 217 -35.83 80.92 -59.28
CA ALA A 217 -36.24 81.40 -60.59
C ALA A 217 -37.74 81.74 -60.65
N LEU A 218 -38.61 81.01 -59.94
CA LEU A 218 -40.03 81.35 -59.79
C LEU A 218 -40.20 82.64 -58.97
N SER A 219 -39.52 82.79 -57.83
CA SER A 219 -39.52 84.02 -57.04
C SER A 219 -39.11 85.24 -57.87
N ALA A 220 -38.06 85.13 -58.68
CA ALA A 220 -37.63 86.19 -59.59
C ALA A 220 -38.66 86.49 -60.71
N LYS A 221 -39.49 85.51 -61.10
CA LYS A 221 -40.63 85.73 -62.01
C LYS A 221 -41.87 86.30 -61.31
N GLU A 222 -42.08 85.99 -60.03
CA GLU A 222 -43.09 86.65 -59.20
C GLU A 222 -42.73 88.13 -59.00
N GLU A 223 -41.47 88.46 -58.70
CA GLU A 223 -40.98 89.85 -58.65
C GLU A 223 -41.13 90.59 -60.00
N GLU A 224 -40.85 89.93 -61.13
CA GLU A 224 -41.09 90.50 -62.47
C GLU A 224 -42.59 90.75 -62.73
N VAL A 225 -43.46 89.84 -62.28
CA VAL A 225 -44.93 89.98 -62.40
C VAL A 225 -45.46 91.10 -61.50
N GLU A 226 -44.99 91.26 -60.26
CA GLU A 226 -45.36 92.40 -59.42
C GLU A 226 -44.85 93.74 -59.99
N SER A 227 -43.64 93.76 -60.56
CA SER A 227 -43.12 94.93 -61.28
C SER A 227 -44.00 95.30 -62.49
N LEU A 228 -44.44 94.31 -63.27
CA LEU A 228 -45.34 94.51 -64.40
C LEU A 228 -46.76 94.94 -63.97
N LYS A 229 -47.28 94.42 -62.84
CA LYS A 229 -48.55 94.89 -62.24
C LYS A 229 -48.47 96.36 -61.84
N LEU A 230 -47.42 96.76 -61.12
CA LEU A 230 -47.23 98.17 -60.74
C LEU A 230 -47.12 99.08 -61.96
N GLN A 231 -46.46 98.63 -63.03
CA GLN A 231 -46.41 99.37 -64.30
C GLN A 231 -47.79 99.49 -64.96
N THR A 232 -48.63 98.44 -64.94
CA THR A 232 -49.99 98.53 -65.49
C THR A 232 -50.93 99.35 -64.61
N GLU A 233 -50.80 99.33 -63.28
CA GLU A 233 -51.54 100.22 -62.37
C GLU A 233 -51.20 101.69 -62.61
N VAL A 234 -49.92 102.04 -62.79
CA VAL A 234 -49.50 103.39 -63.18
C VAL A 234 -50.09 103.79 -64.54
N ALA A 235 -50.01 102.92 -65.54
CA ALA A 235 -50.56 103.20 -66.87
C ALA A 235 -52.10 103.33 -66.87
N ILE A 236 -52.80 102.60 -66.00
CA ILE A 236 -54.25 102.75 -65.77
C ILE A 236 -54.54 104.11 -65.13
N GLY A 237 -53.80 104.50 -64.08
CA GLY A 237 -53.97 105.80 -63.42
C GLY A 237 -53.62 107.00 -64.33
N GLU A 238 -52.68 106.84 -65.26
CA GLU A 238 -52.42 107.83 -66.32
C GLU A 238 -53.56 107.90 -67.35
N LYS A 239 -54.09 106.74 -67.80
CA LYS A 239 -55.26 106.68 -68.68
C LYS A 239 -56.49 107.33 -68.05
N GLU A 240 -56.76 107.08 -66.77
CA GLU A 240 -57.91 107.66 -66.06
C GLU A 240 -57.83 109.20 -65.98
N ARG A 241 -56.63 109.76 -65.77
CA ARG A 241 -56.38 111.21 -65.84
C ARG A 241 -56.66 111.75 -67.24
N VAL A 242 -56.11 111.13 -68.28
CA VAL A 242 -56.34 111.57 -69.68
C VAL A 242 -57.83 111.46 -70.06
N GLU A 243 -58.55 110.44 -69.59
CA GLU A 243 -60.01 110.36 -69.77
C GLU A 243 -60.76 111.45 -68.98
N GLN A 244 -60.24 111.91 -67.84
CA GLN A 244 -60.82 113.02 -67.08
C GLN A 244 -60.54 114.38 -67.75
N ASP A 245 -59.33 114.63 -68.23
CA ASP A 245 -58.96 115.83 -68.99
C ASP A 245 -59.76 115.92 -70.30
N LEU A 246 -59.95 114.80 -71.00
CA LEU A 246 -60.80 114.71 -72.19
C LEU A 246 -62.27 115.06 -71.88
N ARG A 247 -62.80 114.63 -70.73
CA ARG A 247 -64.16 114.97 -70.28
C ARG A 247 -64.29 116.46 -69.97
N GLN A 248 -63.27 117.10 -69.41
CA GLN A 248 -63.27 118.55 -69.21
C GLN A 248 -63.30 119.29 -70.56
N ALA A 249 -62.39 118.95 -71.47
CA ALA A 249 -62.35 119.56 -72.81
C ALA A 249 -63.66 119.37 -73.60
N GLN A 250 -64.38 118.26 -73.39
CA GLN A 250 -65.71 118.04 -73.97
C GLN A 250 -66.78 118.99 -73.40
N GLN A 251 -66.74 119.30 -72.10
CA GLN A 251 -67.64 120.29 -71.48
C GLN A 251 -67.35 121.70 -71.99
N ASP A 252 -66.07 122.08 -72.07
CA ASP A 252 -65.64 123.39 -72.58
C ASP A 252 -66.11 123.59 -74.04
N ILE A 253 -66.01 122.54 -74.87
CA ILE A 253 -66.52 122.52 -76.25
C ILE A 253 -68.05 122.63 -76.30
N GLN A 254 -68.79 122.09 -75.33
CA GLN A 254 -70.25 122.23 -75.28
C GLN A 254 -70.66 123.67 -74.98
N ILE A 255 -70.04 124.32 -74.00
CA ILE A 255 -70.29 125.74 -73.66
C ILE A 255 -70.05 126.63 -74.89
N LEU A 256 -68.93 126.43 -75.60
CA LEU A 256 -68.62 127.14 -76.85
C LEU A 256 -69.61 126.86 -78.01
N GLN A 257 -70.35 125.75 -77.97
CA GLN A 257 -71.44 125.50 -78.92
C GLN A 257 -72.73 126.22 -78.54
N GLU A 258 -73.04 126.32 -77.25
CA GLU A 258 -74.19 127.05 -76.70
C GLU A 258 -74.05 128.56 -76.95
N GLU A 259 -72.90 129.17 -76.64
CA GLU A 259 -72.58 130.57 -77.01
C GLU A 259 -72.75 130.84 -78.52
N LYS A 260 -72.34 129.87 -79.36
CA LYS A 260 -72.47 129.94 -80.83
C LYS A 260 -73.92 129.79 -81.32
N VAL A 261 -74.86 129.34 -80.49
CA VAL A 261 -76.30 129.36 -80.80
C VAL A 261 -76.89 130.72 -80.42
N GLU A 262 -76.61 131.24 -79.22
CA GLU A 262 -77.06 132.58 -78.80
C GLU A 262 -76.58 133.69 -79.75
N LEU A 263 -75.32 133.62 -80.21
CA LEU A 263 -74.75 134.52 -81.22
C LEU A 263 -75.37 134.38 -82.62
N ARG A 264 -76.14 133.32 -82.89
CA ARG A 264 -76.92 133.18 -84.13
C ARG A 264 -78.35 133.68 -83.97
N GLU A 265 -79.01 133.38 -82.86
CA GLU A 265 -80.38 133.87 -82.57
C GLU A 265 -80.42 135.41 -82.50
N THR A 266 -79.41 136.02 -81.89
CA THR A 266 -79.24 137.49 -81.86
C THR A 266 -78.99 138.09 -83.24
N LEU A 267 -78.28 137.38 -84.13
CA LEU A 267 -78.08 137.81 -85.53
C LEU A 267 -79.38 137.68 -86.34
N GLU A 268 -80.12 136.59 -86.16
CA GLU A 268 -81.38 136.29 -86.86
C GLU A 268 -82.45 137.35 -86.55
N ALA A 269 -82.60 137.73 -85.27
CA ALA A 269 -83.48 138.80 -84.83
C ALA A 269 -83.15 140.18 -85.47
N HIS A 270 -81.87 140.47 -85.74
CA HIS A 270 -81.47 141.68 -86.46
C HIS A 270 -81.86 141.65 -87.95
N THR A 271 -81.81 140.48 -88.60
CA THR A 271 -82.32 140.33 -89.99
C THR A 271 -83.83 140.55 -90.08
N ASP A 272 -84.62 140.00 -89.16
CA ASP A 272 -86.08 140.12 -89.17
C ASP A 272 -86.54 141.57 -88.99
N PHE A 273 -85.88 142.32 -88.10
CA PHE A 273 -86.11 143.75 -87.93
C PHE A 273 -85.91 144.54 -89.25
N LEU A 274 -84.89 144.20 -90.03
CA LEU A 274 -84.62 144.81 -91.34
C LEU A 274 -85.64 144.40 -92.41
N GLN A 275 -86.17 143.18 -92.37
CA GLN A 275 -87.24 142.74 -93.27
C GLN A 275 -88.57 143.45 -92.97
N GLY A 276 -88.96 143.56 -91.68
CA GLY A 276 -90.15 144.31 -91.26
C GLY A 276 -90.12 145.78 -91.69
N SER A 277 -88.95 146.41 -91.65
CA SER A 277 -88.72 147.78 -92.16
C SER A 277 -88.98 147.91 -93.67
N LYS A 278 -88.60 146.91 -94.48
CA LYS A 278 -88.91 146.88 -95.92
C LYS A 278 -90.40 146.73 -96.19
N ALA A 279 -91.07 145.74 -95.57
CA ALA A 279 -92.49 145.46 -95.81
C ALA A 279 -93.39 146.69 -95.58
N LYS A 280 -93.08 147.49 -94.54
CA LYS A 280 -93.77 148.75 -94.22
C LYS A 280 -93.76 149.77 -95.37
N LYS A 281 -92.73 149.74 -96.22
CA LYS A 281 -92.55 150.67 -97.36
C LYS A 281 -93.37 150.26 -98.59
N GLU A 282 -93.67 148.97 -98.73
CA GLU A 282 -94.47 148.42 -99.84
C GLU A 282 -95.98 148.52 -99.59
N GLU A 283 -96.39 148.56 -98.31
CA GLU A 283 -97.77 148.77 -97.87
C GLU A 283 -98.37 150.06 -98.47
N LEU A 284 -97.69 151.18 -98.25
CA LEU A 284 -98.12 152.53 -98.65
C LEU A 284 -98.22 152.71 -100.17
N HIS A 285 -97.55 151.86 -100.95
CA HIS A 285 -97.64 151.90 -102.41
C HIS A 285 -98.89 151.18 -102.94
N ARG A 286 -99.45 150.23 -102.18
CA ARG A 286 -100.62 149.42 -102.56
C ARG A 286 -101.97 150.07 -102.20
N GLU A 287 -101.97 151.09 -101.34
CA GLU A 287 -103.20 151.80 -100.95
C GLU A 287 -103.65 152.81 -102.02
N LEU A 288 -102.71 153.45 -102.73
CA LEU A 288 -103.02 154.51 -103.70
C LEU A 288 -103.73 154.00 -104.97
N SER A 289 -103.51 152.73 -105.37
CA SER A 289 -104.18 152.12 -106.52
C SER A 289 -105.64 151.72 -106.24
N ARG A 290 -105.98 151.36 -104.99
CA ARG A 290 -107.28 150.78 -104.63
C ARG A 290 -108.45 151.77 -104.70
N ALA A 291 -108.20 153.07 -104.78
CA ALA A 291 -109.24 154.09 -104.76
C ALA A 291 -110.06 154.20 -106.06
N ASN A 292 -109.55 153.72 -107.21
CA ASN A 292 -110.16 153.98 -108.53
C ASN A 292 -111.15 152.91 -109.04
N GLU A 293 -111.16 151.70 -108.47
CA GLU A 293 -111.96 150.58 -109.01
C GLU A 293 -113.28 150.34 -108.25
N VAL A 294 -113.38 150.80 -106.99
CA VAL A 294 -114.48 150.50 -106.05
C VAL A 294 -115.84 151.11 -106.45
N LEU A 295 -115.89 151.93 -107.51
CA LEU A 295 -117.07 152.68 -107.95
C LEU A 295 -117.95 151.97 -109.01
N ARG A 296 -117.58 150.80 -109.53
CA ARG A 296 -118.35 150.10 -110.58
C ARG A 296 -119.16 148.89 -110.12
N ASP A 297 -118.56 147.94 -109.40
CA ASP A 297 -119.14 146.58 -109.28
C ASP A 297 -120.07 146.40 -108.06
N LYS A 298 -120.87 147.43 -107.74
CA LYS A 298 -121.85 147.43 -106.63
C LYS A 298 -123.28 147.06 -107.05
N GLU A 299 -123.61 147.03 -108.34
CA GLU A 299 -124.99 146.84 -108.83
C GLU A 299 -125.42 145.38 -109.07
N SER A 300 -124.49 144.43 -109.17
CA SER A 300 -124.80 143.00 -109.45
C SER A 300 -124.92 142.12 -108.20
N SER A 301 -124.98 142.73 -107.02
CA SER A 301 -125.21 142.03 -105.75
C SER A 301 -126.68 141.62 -105.57
N ILE A 302 -126.90 140.48 -104.91
CA ILE A 302 -128.19 140.03 -104.32
C ILE A 302 -129.30 139.66 -105.33
N ARG A 303 -129.42 138.35 -105.65
CA ARG A 303 -130.72 137.63 -105.46
C ARG A 303 -130.77 136.10 -105.52
N PHE A 304 -129.67 135.36 -105.69
CA PHE A 304 -129.74 133.89 -105.72
C PHE A 304 -128.84 133.21 -104.66
N LEU A 305 -129.30 133.27 -103.41
CA LEU A 305 -128.90 132.37 -102.34
C LEU A 305 -129.98 131.28 -102.17
N GLU A 306 -129.64 130.23 -101.39
CA GLU A 306 -130.52 129.14 -100.92
C GLU A 306 -130.85 127.99 -101.90
N GLU A 307 -129.97 126.99 -102.05
CA GLU A 307 -130.31 125.55 -101.83
C GLU A 307 -129.09 124.59 -101.75
N LYS A 308 -129.03 123.78 -100.67
CA LYS A 308 -128.88 122.28 -100.56
C LYS A 308 -127.82 121.49 -101.39
N LEU A 309 -127.22 120.34 -100.99
CA LEU A 309 -127.36 119.36 -99.86
C LEU A 309 -126.22 118.27 -99.83
N LYS A 310 -125.97 117.58 -98.68
CA LYS A 310 -125.52 116.13 -98.47
C LYS A 310 -124.07 115.69 -98.84
N MET A 311 -123.43 114.55 -98.42
CA MET A 311 -123.46 113.42 -97.40
C MET A 311 -122.09 112.61 -97.57
N THR A 312 -121.59 111.46 -97.01
CA THR A 312 -121.80 110.35 -95.99
C THR A 312 -120.50 109.45 -96.00
N ARG A 313 -120.11 108.47 -95.13
CA ARG A 313 -120.32 108.03 -93.71
C ARG A 313 -119.21 106.98 -93.30
N LEU A 314 -119.36 106.18 -92.22
CA LEU A 314 -118.40 105.22 -91.62
C LEU A 314 -119.07 103.94 -91.05
N SER A 315 -118.30 102.86 -90.73
CA SER A 315 -118.59 101.76 -89.74
C SER A 315 -117.56 100.59 -89.79
N ASP A 316 -117.37 99.68 -88.80
CA ASP A 316 -117.13 99.82 -87.34
C ASP A 316 -116.67 98.47 -86.67
N GLY A 317 -115.89 98.52 -85.56
CA GLY A 317 -115.59 97.40 -84.60
C GLY A 317 -114.80 96.15 -85.08
N ARG A 318 -114.54 95.08 -84.29
CA ARG A 318 -114.27 94.90 -82.81
C ARG A 318 -113.72 93.45 -82.53
N SER A 319 -113.18 93.14 -81.34
CA SER A 319 -112.50 91.87 -80.93
C SER A 319 -113.19 91.05 -79.82
N PHE A 320 -112.80 89.76 -79.66
CA PHE A 320 -113.10 88.90 -78.47
C PHE A 320 -112.09 87.74 -78.32
N ALA A 321 -111.75 87.35 -77.09
CA ALA A 321 -110.83 86.26 -76.73
C ALA A 321 -111.22 85.59 -75.38
N ASP A 322 -110.41 84.65 -74.88
CA ASP A 322 -110.43 84.09 -73.51
C ASP A 322 -111.52 83.07 -73.12
N THR A 323 -112.00 82.20 -74.03
CA THR A 323 -112.96 81.12 -73.65
C THR A 323 -112.70 79.71 -74.24
N MET A 324 -111.48 79.41 -74.70
CA MET A 324 -111.10 78.07 -75.19
C MET A 324 -109.90 77.40 -74.50
N HIS A 325 -109.28 78.05 -73.50
CA HIS A 325 -108.12 77.47 -72.79
C HIS A 325 -108.48 76.31 -71.83
N SER A 326 -109.71 76.27 -71.31
CA SER A 326 -110.12 75.38 -70.20
C SER A 326 -110.36 73.90 -70.57
N ARG A 327 -109.81 73.39 -71.68
CA ARG A 327 -109.94 71.97 -72.10
C ARG A 327 -108.64 71.26 -72.48
N LEU A 328 -107.50 71.95 -72.47
CA LEU A 328 -106.18 71.35 -72.72
C LEU A 328 -105.30 71.26 -71.45
N SER A 329 -105.72 71.90 -70.35
CA SER A 329 -104.97 71.89 -69.08
C SER A 329 -105.12 70.60 -68.26
N GLU A 330 -106.11 69.75 -68.58
CA GLU A 330 -106.41 68.55 -67.77
C GLU A 330 -105.75 67.26 -68.30
N SER A 331 -105.44 67.18 -69.60
CA SER A 331 -104.66 66.05 -70.14
C SER A 331 -103.19 66.17 -69.79
N LEU A 332 -102.60 67.36 -69.99
CA LEU A 332 -101.20 67.65 -69.69
C LEU A 332 -100.86 67.36 -68.21
N LEU A 333 -101.76 67.70 -67.29
CA LEU A 333 -101.56 67.48 -65.85
C LEU A 333 -101.68 65.99 -65.46
N ASN A 334 -102.46 65.19 -66.21
CA ASN A 334 -102.50 63.73 -66.03
C ASN A 334 -101.27 63.04 -66.63
N GLU A 335 -100.76 63.52 -67.76
CA GLU A 335 -99.52 63.04 -68.37
C GLU A 335 -98.32 63.32 -67.46
N GLN A 336 -98.21 64.55 -66.93
CA GLN A 336 -97.21 64.91 -65.91
C GLN A 336 -97.34 64.08 -64.63
N ARG A 337 -98.57 63.76 -64.18
CA ARG A 337 -98.76 62.89 -63.00
C ARG A 337 -98.34 61.45 -63.26
N LEU A 338 -98.56 60.92 -64.46
CA LEU A 338 -98.10 59.58 -64.85
C LEU A 338 -96.57 59.55 -65.00
N GLN A 339 -95.97 60.55 -65.63
CA GLN A 339 -94.51 60.72 -65.67
C GLN A 339 -93.92 60.78 -64.25
N ALA A 340 -94.49 61.60 -63.35
CA ALA A 340 -94.04 61.68 -61.97
C ALA A 340 -94.24 60.37 -61.17
N GLN A 341 -95.23 59.53 -61.50
CA GLN A 341 -95.35 58.20 -60.91
C GLN A 341 -94.35 57.21 -61.48
N VAL A 342 -94.03 57.30 -62.77
CA VAL A 342 -92.95 56.51 -63.39
C VAL A 342 -91.60 56.88 -62.79
N THR A 343 -91.23 58.18 -62.73
CA THR A 343 -89.95 58.59 -62.13
C THR A 343 -89.85 58.22 -60.65
N ASN A 344 -90.91 58.39 -59.85
CA ASN A 344 -90.90 57.96 -58.44
C ASN A 344 -90.75 56.43 -58.29
N LEU A 345 -91.27 55.63 -59.23
CA LEU A 345 -91.08 54.18 -59.23
C LEU A 345 -89.69 53.78 -59.75
N GLU A 346 -89.14 54.50 -60.73
CA GLU A 346 -87.77 54.33 -61.23
C GLU A 346 -86.74 54.71 -60.15
N ASP A 347 -86.94 55.82 -59.44
CA ASP A 347 -86.14 56.24 -58.28
C ASP A 347 -86.29 55.24 -57.11
N SER A 348 -87.50 54.73 -56.86
CA SER A 348 -87.72 53.68 -55.85
C SER A 348 -87.00 52.39 -56.22
N VAL A 349 -87.10 51.92 -57.47
CA VAL A 349 -86.39 50.73 -57.97
C VAL A 349 -84.88 50.96 -57.99
N GLY A 350 -84.43 52.17 -58.31
CA GLY A 350 -83.04 52.60 -58.23
C GLY A 350 -82.52 52.52 -56.80
N SER A 351 -83.25 53.07 -55.82
CA SER A 351 -82.87 53.02 -54.40
C SER A 351 -82.83 51.59 -53.86
N VAL A 352 -83.80 50.75 -54.20
CA VAL A 352 -83.81 49.32 -53.85
C VAL A 352 -82.67 48.56 -54.54
N THR A 353 -82.36 48.89 -55.79
CA THR A 353 -81.21 48.31 -56.52
C THR A 353 -79.89 48.69 -55.86
N ILE A 354 -79.73 49.95 -55.44
CA ILE A 354 -78.56 50.44 -54.70
C ILE A 354 -78.45 49.76 -53.33
N GLN A 355 -79.55 49.62 -52.60
CA GLN A 355 -79.59 48.88 -51.32
C GLN A 355 -79.23 47.40 -51.49
N CYS A 356 -79.76 46.73 -52.51
CA CYS A 356 -79.37 45.36 -52.86
C CYS A 356 -77.88 45.24 -53.23
N GLN A 357 -77.32 46.22 -53.95
CA GLN A 357 -75.88 46.26 -54.24
C GLN A 357 -75.02 46.55 -53.00
N GLN A 358 -75.51 47.35 -52.05
CA GLN A 358 -74.84 47.60 -50.76
C GLN A 358 -74.84 46.33 -49.90
N LEU A 359 -76.01 45.68 -49.75
CA LEU A 359 -76.14 44.42 -49.02
C LEU A 359 -75.33 43.27 -49.66
N ALA A 360 -75.22 43.23 -50.99
CA ALA A 360 -74.33 42.29 -51.68
C ALA A 360 -72.85 42.54 -51.33
N LYS A 361 -72.38 43.80 -51.38
CA LYS A 361 -71.01 44.17 -50.99
C LYS A 361 -70.74 43.86 -49.52
N GLU A 362 -71.69 44.09 -48.62
CA GLU A 362 -71.58 43.70 -47.21
C GLU A 362 -71.51 42.18 -47.03
N LEU A 363 -72.31 41.40 -47.77
CA LEU A 363 -72.29 39.95 -47.71
C LEU A 363 -70.96 39.39 -48.21
N ASP A 364 -70.39 39.95 -49.28
CA ASP A 364 -69.08 39.55 -49.79
C ASP A 364 -67.94 39.96 -48.85
N GLY A 365 -67.96 41.17 -48.28
CA GLY A 365 -67.02 41.56 -47.21
C GLY A 365 -67.11 40.68 -45.97
N LYS A 366 -68.32 40.23 -45.59
CA LYS A 366 -68.53 39.25 -44.49
C LYS A 366 -68.05 37.85 -44.88
N ARG A 367 -68.19 37.42 -46.14
CA ARG A 367 -67.63 36.15 -46.66
C ARG A 367 -66.09 36.16 -46.65
N GLU A 368 -65.46 37.27 -47.02
CA GLU A 368 -64.01 37.43 -46.96
C GLU A 368 -63.50 37.45 -45.52
N SER A 369 -64.19 38.17 -44.63
CA SER A 369 -63.90 38.16 -43.18
C SER A 369 -63.99 36.76 -42.57
N LEU A 370 -65.00 35.96 -42.96
CA LEU A 370 -65.14 34.57 -42.52
C LEU A 370 -64.02 33.67 -43.06
N ARG A 371 -63.61 33.82 -44.33
CA ARG A 371 -62.48 33.07 -44.90
C ARG A 371 -61.17 33.35 -44.17
N LEU A 372 -60.90 34.62 -43.84
CA LEU A 372 -59.72 35.01 -43.05
C LEU A 372 -59.75 34.37 -41.66
N LEU A 373 -60.89 34.44 -40.95
CA LEU A 373 -61.07 33.83 -39.64
C LEU A 373 -60.95 32.30 -39.66
N GLU A 374 -61.46 31.65 -40.71
CA GLU A 374 -61.25 30.22 -40.93
C GLU A 374 -59.77 29.87 -41.11
N ASP A 375 -59.01 30.67 -41.87
CA ASP A 375 -57.59 30.42 -42.11
C ASP A 375 -56.72 30.72 -40.88
N GLU A 376 -57.11 31.68 -40.04
CA GLU A 376 -56.54 31.86 -38.70
C GLU A 376 -56.86 30.67 -37.79
N HIS A 377 -58.11 30.20 -37.76
CA HIS A 377 -58.47 28.99 -37.02
C HIS A 377 -57.71 27.75 -37.51
N LYS A 378 -57.46 27.60 -38.82
CA LYS A 378 -56.61 26.54 -39.40
C LYS A 378 -55.16 26.66 -38.88
N LYS A 379 -54.57 27.86 -38.88
CA LYS A 379 -53.22 28.12 -38.32
C LYS A 379 -53.15 27.76 -36.82
N CYS A 380 -54.07 28.28 -36.01
CA CYS A 380 -54.15 27.98 -34.58
C CYS A 380 -54.36 26.48 -34.30
N SER A 381 -55.17 25.79 -35.11
CA SER A 381 -55.38 24.33 -35.00
C SER A 381 -54.09 23.54 -35.25
N VAL A 382 -53.27 23.96 -36.22
CA VAL A 382 -51.93 23.37 -36.47
C VAL A 382 -50.97 23.67 -35.33
N GLU A 383 -50.97 24.90 -34.80
CA GLU A 383 -50.10 25.28 -33.68
C GLU A 383 -50.46 24.55 -32.38
N ILE A 384 -51.75 24.42 -32.05
CA ILE A 384 -52.23 23.61 -30.92
C ILE A 384 -51.80 22.15 -31.05
N LYS A 385 -51.84 21.56 -32.26
CA LYS A 385 -51.31 20.21 -32.52
C LYS A 385 -49.80 20.14 -32.31
N LYS A 386 -49.03 21.11 -32.82
CA LYS A 386 -47.58 21.22 -32.63
C LYS A 386 -47.21 21.30 -31.15
N LEU A 387 -47.87 22.17 -30.38
CA LEU A 387 -47.65 22.34 -28.94
C LEU A 387 -48.01 21.08 -28.14
N ARG A 388 -49.11 20.39 -28.48
CA ARG A 388 -49.47 19.10 -27.86
C ARG A 388 -48.42 18.02 -28.13
N CYS A 389 -47.91 17.91 -29.36
CA CYS A 389 -46.83 16.97 -29.68
C CYS A 389 -45.52 17.31 -28.96
N GLN A 390 -45.21 18.60 -28.78
CA GLN A 390 -44.06 19.05 -28.02
C GLN A 390 -44.20 18.72 -26.52
N LEU A 391 -45.37 18.97 -25.92
CA LEU A 391 -45.68 18.61 -24.53
C LEU A 391 -45.58 17.10 -24.30
N GLN A 392 -46.18 16.29 -25.18
CA GLN A 392 -46.10 14.83 -25.09
C GLN A 392 -44.64 14.34 -25.20
N LYS A 393 -43.81 14.98 -26.06
CA LYS A 393 -42.39 14.65 -26.18
C LYS A 393 -41.61 15.03 -24.90
N THR A 394 -41.85 16.20 -24.32
CA THR A 394 -41.17 16.62 -23.07
C THR A 394 -41.60 15.78 -21.87
N GLU A 395 -42.89 15.45 -21.76
CA GLU A 395 -43.39 14.48 -20.78
C GLU A 395 -42.71 13.11 -20.90
N LEU A 396 -42.57 12.57 -22.10
CA LEU A 396 -41.92 11.27 -22.31
C LEU A 396 -40.42 11.31 -21.96
N SER A 397 -39.71 12.39 -22.29
CA SER A 397 -38.32 12.56 -21.81
C SER A 397 -38.24 12.69 -20.29
N TYR A 398 -39.18 13.41 -19.65
CA TYR A 398 -39.21 13.58 -18.20
C TYR A 398 -39.56 12.30 -17.45
N LYS A 399 -40.49 11.49 -17.98
CA LYS A 399 -40.79 10.14 -17.48
C LYS A 399 -39.55 9.24 -17.59
N SER A 400 -38.83 9.29 -18.72
CA SER A 400 -37.58 8.56 -18.93
C SER A 400 -36.48 8.96 -17.94
N THR A 401 -36.28 10.26 -17.68
CA THR A 401 -35.28 10.71 -16.69
C THR A 401 -35.67 10.35 -15.26
N LEU A 402 -36.95 10.45 -14.89
CA LEU A 402 -37.45 9.98 -13.59
C LEU A 402 -37.25 8.47 -13.39
N ASP A 403 -37.46 7.64 -14.43
CA ASP A 403 -37.21 6.20 -14.35
C ASP A 403 -35.72 5.86 -14.33
N GLY A 404 -34.85 6.71 -14.91
CA GLY A 404 -33.41 6.68 -14.71
C GLY A 404 -33.04 6.93 -13.25
N MET A 405 -33.45 8.08 -12.70
CA MET A 405 -33.21 8.43 -11.29
C MET A 405 -33.77 7.39 -10.32
N ARG A 406 -34.94 6.80 -10.60
CA ARG A 406 -35.53 5.71 -9.80
C ARG A 406 -34.63 4.47 -9.78
N LYS A 407 -34.03 4.10 -10.91
CA LYS A 407 -33.07 2.97 -11.00
C LYS A 407 -31.79 3.29 -10.24
N GLU A 408 -31.24 4.48 -10.40
CA GLU A 408 -30.05 4.95 -9.68
C GLU A 408 -30.27 4.95 -8.16
N ILE A 409 -31.37 5.52 -7.68
CA ILE A 409 -31.75 5.49 -6.26
C ILE A 409 -31.88 4.05 -5.74
N SER A 410 -32.50 3.16 -6.52
CA SER A 410 -32.64 1.74 -6.16
C SER A 410 -31.28 1.03 -6.06
N GLN A 411 -30.38 1.30 -7.01
CA GLN A 411 -29.04 0.71 -7.06
C GLN A 411 -28.11 1.29 -5.96
N LEU A 412 -28.19 2.59 -5.68
CA LEU A 412 -27.49 3.24 -4.57
C LEU A 412 -27.96 2.69 -3.22
N THR A 413 -29.28 2.50 -3.04
CA THR A 413 -29.86 1.90 -1.83
C THR A 413 -29.37 0.45 -1.64
N HIS A 414 -29.33 -0.34 -2.72
CA HIS A 414 -28.81 -1.71 -2.67
C HIS A 414 -27.31 -1.75 -2.35
N ASN A 415 -26.51 -0.89 -2.98
CA ASN A 415 -25.07 -0.77 -2.73
C ASN A 415 -24.76 -0.31 -1.30
N LEU A 416 -25.60 0.56 -0.72
CA LEU A 416 -25.49 1.00 0.67
C LEU A 416 -25.78 -0.16 1.62
N HIS A 417 -26.88 -0.90 1.41
CA HIS A 417 -27.19 -2.07 2.22
C HIS A 417 -26.13 -3.18 2.14
N GLN A 418 -25.53 -3.41 0.96
CA GLN A 418 -24.37 -4.31 0.82
C GLN A 418 -23.15 -3.83 1.63
N LYS A 419 -22.89 -2.52 1.66
CA LYS A 419 -21.82 -1.94 2.50
C LYS A 419 -22.11 -2.13 3.98
N ASP A 420 -23.33 -1.89 4.44
CA ASP A 420 -23.71 -2.07 5.84
C ASP A 420 -23.49 -3.53 6.29
N ILE A 421 -23.92 -4.51 5.48
CA ILE A 421 -23.65 -5.94 5.71
C ILE A 421 -22.14 -6.21 5.78
N THR A 422 -21.36 -5.62 4.87
CA THR A 422 -19.89 -5.80 4.82
C THR A 422 -19.20 -5.17 6.04
N ILE A 423 -19.69 -4.02 6.51
CA ILE A 423 -19.18 -3.30 7.69
C ILE A 423 -19.54 -4.06 8.98
N ALA A 424 -20.76 -4.61 9.08
CA ALA A 424 -21.14 -5.47 10.19
C ALA A 424 -20.28 -6.74 10.24
N ALA A 425 -20.03 -7.37 9.09
CA ALA A 425 -19.17 -8.55 9.00
C ALA A 425 -17.70 -8.24 9.37
N SER A 426 -17.12 -7.12 8.90
CA SER A 426 -15.75 -6.73 9.24
C SER A 426 -15.64 -6.27 10.70
N SER A 427 -16.66 -5.61 11.26
CA SER A 427 -16.73 -5.24 12.67
C SER A 427 -16.75 -6.49 13.57
N ASN A 428 -17.55 -7.50 13.27
CA ASN A 428 -17.53 -8.77 14.00
C ASN A 428 -16.12 -9.40 13.99
N VAL A 429 -15.49 -9.49 12.82
CA VAL A 429 -14.11 -10.00 12.67
C VAL A 429 -13.10 -9.16 13.46
N ALA A 430 -13.26 -7.83 13.51
CA ALA A 430 -12.41 -6.96 14.32
C ALA A 430 -12.57 -7.27 15.82
N THR A 431 -13.80 -7.37 16.35
CA THR A 431 -14.03 -7.71 17.77
C THR A 431 -13.52 -9.11 18.14
N ASP A 432 -13.52 -10.06 17.21
CA ASP A 432 -12.93 -11.39 17.41
C ASP A 432 -11.39 -11.33 17.47
N TRP A 433 -10.75 -10.46 16.68
CA TRP A 433 -9.32 -10.20 16.77
C TRP A 433 -8.95 -9.42 18.05
N GLU A 434 -9.72 -8.41 18.44
CA GLU A 434 -9.54 -7.70 19.72
C GLU A 434 -9.62 -8.68 20.90
N ARG A 435 -10.60 -9.59 20.90
CA ARG A 435 -10.73 -10.62 21.93
C ARG A 435 -9.54 -11.57 21.97
N LYS A 436 -9.02 -12.00 20.81
CA LYS A 436 -7.78 -12.81 20.72
C LYS A 436 -6.57 -12.04 21.26
N VAL A 437 -6.37 -10.78 20.83
CA VAL A 437 -5.26 -9.94 21.31
C VAL A 437 -5.35 -9.69 22.81
N GLN A 438 -6.55 -9.53 23.38
CA GLN A 438 -6.73 -9.37 24.82
C GLN A 438 -6.41 -10.66 25.60
N ILE A 439 -6.76 -11.84 25.06
CA ILE A 439 -6.41 -13.14 25.64
C ILE A 439 -4.88 -13.36 25.59
N GLU A 440 -4.25 -13.13 24.43
CA GLU A 440 -2.79 -13.26 24.30
C GLU A 440 -2.04 -12.25 25.16
N ARG A 441 -2.55 -11.01 25.32
CA ARG A 441 -1.97 -10.04 26.26
C ARG A 441 -2.05 -10.56 27.70
N GLY A 442 -3.20 -11.08 28.13
CA GLY A 442 -3.36 -11.68 29.45
C GLY A 442 -2.40 -12.85 29.70
N ARG A 443 -2.17 -13.70 28.67
CA ARG A 443 -1.17 -14.77 28.72
C ARG A 443 0.25 -14.24 28.89
N MET A 444 0.66 -13.26 28.07
CA MET A 444 2.00 -12.65 28.18
C MET A 444 2.20 -11.89 29.51
N GLU A 445 1.16 -11.25 30.03
CA GLU A 445 1.17 -10.62 31.36
C GLU A 445 1.33 -11.67 32.47
N GLN A 446 0.61 -12.80 32.40
CA GLN A 446 0.77 -13.92 33.32
C GLN A 446 2.20 -14.49 33.27
N GLU A 447 2.71 -14.84 32.08
CA GLU A 447 4.08 -15.35 31.89
C GLU A 447 5.13 -14.36 32.44
N SER A 448 4.93 -13.06 32.24
CA SER A 448 5.77 -12.01 32.85
C SER A 448 5.69 -11.99 34.38
N THR A 449 4.52 -12.24 34.98
CA THR A 449 4.40 -12.36 36.44
C THR A 449 5.08 -13.62 36.99
N GLU A 450 4.95 -14.75 36.29
CA GLU A 450 5.57 -16.02 36.68
C GLU A 450 7.11 -15.96 36.57
N HIS A 451 7.64 -15.35 35.51
CA HIS A 451 9.07 -15.06 35.40
C HIS A 451 9.56 -14.12 36.52
N ARG A 452 8.79 -13.08 36.88
CA ARG A 452 9.15 -12.16 37.97
C ARG A 452 9.14 -12.84 39.35
N VAL A 453 8.19 -13.73 39.62
CA VAL A 453 8.18 -14.58 40.83
C VAL A 453 9.37 -15.55 40.82
N SER A 454 9.69 -16.15 39.67
CA SER A 454 10.84 -17.05 39.51
C SER A 454 12.18 -16.34 39.76
N LEU A 455 12.32 -15.09 39.28
CA LEU A 455 13.50 -14.27 39.55
C LEU A 455 13.63 -13.92 41.04
N ALA A 456 12.53 -13.56 41.72
CA ALA A 456 12.55 -13.31 43.17
C ALA A 456 12.92 -14.57 43.98
N ALA A 457 12.46 -15.76 43.56
CA ALA A 457 12.86 -17.04 44.15
C ALA A 457 14.35 -17.35 43.91
N LEU A 458 14.89 -17.04 42.73
CA LEU A 458 16.33 -17.15 42.46
C LEU A 458 17.17 -16.13 43.25
N GLU A 459 16.64 -14.94 43.54
CA GLU A 459 17.33 -13.96 44.41
C GLU A 459 17.35 -14.37 45.89
N THR A 460 16.29 -15.00 46.40
CA THR A 460 16.28 -15.54 47.78
C THR A 460 17.25 -16.72 47.89
N LEU A 461 17.17 -17.69 46.98
CA LEU A 461 18.13 -18.80 46.91
C LEU A 461 19.59 -18.33 46.76
N ARG A 462 19.86 -17.26 45.99
CA ARG A 462 21.21 -16.67 45.92
C ARG A 462 21.67 -16.10 47.27
N LYS A 463 20.80 -15.37 47.98
CA LYS A 463 21.12 -14.81 49.31
C LYS A 463 21.38 -15.93 50.34
N GLU A 464 20.60 -17.00 50.31
CA GLU A 464 20.80 -18.20 51.12
C GLU A 464 22.14 -18.91 50.79
N ASN A 465 22.46 -19.08 49.51
CA ASN A 465 23.76 -19.65 49.10
C ASN A 465 24.93 -18.77 49.54
N CYS A 466 24.86 -17.45 49.40
CA CYS A 466 25.90 -16.54 49.92
C CYS A 466 26.07 -16.68 51.44
N GLN A 467 24.97 -16.79 52.20
CA GLN A 467 25.02 -17.00 53.65
C GLN A 467 25.64 -18.36 54.03
N LEU A 468 25.40 -19.40 53.24
CA LEU A 468 26.02 -20.72 53.42
C LEU A 468 27.51 -20.69 53.08
N THR A 469 27.93 -20.04 51.99
CA THR A 469 29.35 -19.83 51.66
C THR A 469 30.05 -19.04 52.77
N GLU A 470 29.45 -17.94 53.23
CA GLU A 470 29.95 -17.16 54.36
C GLU A 470 30.08 -17.96 55.67
N LEU A 471 29.24 -18.98 55.89
CA LEU A 471 29.33 -19.87 57.05
C LEU A 471 30.44 -20.91 56.88
N ILE A 472 30.66 -21.41 55.66
CA ILE A 472 31.75 -22.33 55.32
C ILE A 472 33.11 -21.60 55.43
N GLU A 473 33.27 -20.43 54.81
CA GLU A 473 34.49 -19.60 54.89
C GLU A 473 34.87 -19.23 56.34
N LYS A 474 33.88 -19.15 57.25
CA LYS A 474 34.12 -18.90 58.68
C LYS A 474 34.50 -20.17 59.47
N GLN A 475 34.25 -21.37 58.94
CA GLN A 475 34.59 -22.66 59.56
C GLN A 475 35.86 -23.29 58.97
N GLU A 476 36.17 -23.04 57.70
CA GLU A 476 37.42 -23.47 57.04
C GLU A 476 38.69 -23.15 57.84
N PRO A 477 38.92 -21.93 58.38
CA PRO A 477 40.15 -21.63 59.13
C PRO A 477 40.27 -22.40 60.46
N ASP A 478 39.17 -22.83 61.07
CA ASP A 478 39.20 -23.68 62.26
C ASP A 478 39.52 -25.14 61.90
N VAL A 479 38.96 -25.64 60.78
CA VAL A 479 39.26 -26.98 60.26
C VAL A 479 40.72 -27.09 59.81
N ILE A 480 41.22 -26.10 59.06
CA ILE A 480 42.62 -26.05 58.62
C ILE A 480 43.56 -26.02 59.83
N GLN A 481 43.29 -25.17 60.83
CA GLN A 481 44.05 -25.14 62.07
C GLN A 481 44.03 -26.43 62.89
N VAL A 482 43.07 -27.33 62.69
CA VAL A 482 43.05 -28.65 63.33
C VAL A 482 43.87 -29.65 62.50
N LEU A 483 43.76 -29.60 61.17
CA LEU A 483 44.56 -30.40 60.25
C LEU A 483 46.06 -30.10 60.38
N ASP A 484 46.45 -28.82 60.40
CA ASP A 484 47.84 -28.39 60.59
C ASP A 484 48.45 -29.00 61.86
N LYS A 485 47.72 -28.93 62.99
CA LYS A 485 48.18 -29.47 64.28
C LYS A 485 48.35 -31.00 64.25
N LEU A 486 47.42 -31.71 63.60
CA LEU A 486 47.48 -33.16 63.44
C LEU A 486 48.62 -33.58 62.50
N GLU A 487 48.90 -32.82 61.44
CA GLU A 487 50.06 -33.06 60.58
C GLU A 487 51.37 -32.81 61.34
N ASP A 488 51.44 -31.71 62.09
CA ASP A 488 52.59 -31.33 62.92
C ASP A 488 52.86 -32.39 64.03
N GLU A 489 51.84 -33.03 64.58
CA GLU A 489 51.97 -34.20 65.47
C GLU A 489 52.43 -35.47 64.73
N ASN A 490 51.87 -35.76 63.56
CA ASN A 490 52.22 -36.93 62.75
C ASN A 490 53.68 -36.85 62.25
N GLN A 491 54.15 -35.68 61.83
CA GLN A 491 55.54 -35.43 61.46
C GLN A 491 56.50 -35.68 62.64
N LYS A 492 56.12 -35.28 63.87
CA LYS A 492 56.92 -35.58 65.09
C LYS A 492 56.98 -37.08 65.38
N LEU A 493 55.86 -37.80 65.28
CA LEU A 493 55.80 -39.25 65.45
C LEU A 493 56.66 -39.99 64.41
N HIS A 494 56.62 -39.57 63.14
CA HIS A 494 57.51 -40.11 62.10
C HIS A 494 59.00 -39.88 62.40
N LEU A 495 59.35 -38.70 62.93
CA LEU A 495 60.73 -38.38 63.33
C LEU A 495 61.21 -39.26 64.51
N GLU A 496 60.33 -39.54 65.48
CA GLU A 496 60.63 -40.43 66.61
C GLU A 496 60.76 -41.90 66.19
N LEU A 497 59.85 -42.40 65.35
CA LEU A 497 59.95 -43.73 64.76
C LEU A 497 61.27 -43.93 64.00
N SER A 498 61.69 -42.92 63.23
CA SER A 498 62.97 -42.95 62.49
C SER A 498 64.18 -43.01 63.43
N LYS A 499 64.17 -42.27 64.56
CA LYS A 499 65.22 -42.35 65.59
C LYS A 499 65.26 -43.73 66.26
N ILE A 500 64.11 -44.30 66.58
CA ILE A 500 64.00 -45.64 67.20
C ILE A 500 64.53 -46.72 66.23
N GLN A 501 64.17 -46.65 64.95
CA GLN A 501 64.69 -47.56 63.91
C GLN A 501 66.21 -47.45 63.75
N GLY A 502 66.76 -46.22 63.74
CA GLY A 502 68.20 -45.98 63.70
C GLY A 502 68.94 -46.60 64.90
N ASN A 503 68.44 -46.36 66.11
CA ASN A 503 69.00 -46.93 67.34
C ASN A 503 68.94 -48.47 67.37
N LEU A 504 67.84 -49.05 66.87
CA LEU A 504 67.70 -50.51 66.77
C LEU A 504 68.70 -51.11 65.76
N ASN A 505 68.90 -50.48 64.61
CA ASN A 505 69.91 -50.91 63.63
C ASN A 505 71.34 -50.86 64.19
N LEU A 506 71.69 -49.82 64.96
CA LEU A 506 72.99 -49.74 65.64
C LEU A 506 73.17 -50.86 66.68
N MET A 507 72.14 -51.19 67.45
CA MET A 507 72.16 -52.31 68.40
C MET A 507 72.33 -53.67 67.68
N LEU A 508 71.62 -53.87 66.57
CA LEU A 508 71.72 -55.07 65.75
C LEU A 508 73.13 -55.23 65.14
N GLN A 509 73.72 -54.15 64.63
CA GLN A 509 75.10 -54.15 64.13
C GLN A 509 76.10 -54.49 65.24
N SER A 510 75.97 -53.90 66.44
CA SER A 510 76.84 -54.24 67.59
C SER A 510 76.80 -55.74 67.92
N ARG A 511 75.59 -56.30 68.07
CA ARG A 511 75.41 -57.75 68.31
C ARG A 511 75.94 -58.61 67.16
N GLN A 512 75.79 -58.19 65.92
CA GLN A 512 76.31 -58.91 64.76
C GLN A 512 77.85 -58.99 64.81
N CYS A 513 78.52 -57.87 65.13
CA CYS A 513 79.97 -57.84 65.36
C CYS A 513 80.41 -58.70 66.55
N GLU A 514 79.67 -58.67 67.67
CA GLU A 514 79.95 -59.52 68.85
C GLU A 514 79.87 -61.02 68.52
N ILE A 515 78.83 -61.44 67.80
CA ILE A 515 78.61 -62.82 67.33
C ILE A 515 79.72 -63.22 66.35
N GLN A 516 80.02 -62.37 65.37
CA GLN A 516 81.04 -62.65 64.35
C GLN A 516 82.43 -62.83 64.99
N ALA A 517 82.82 -61.94 65.92
CA ALA A 517 84.06 -62.08 66.67
C ALA A 517 84.06 -63.30 67.61
N ALA A 518 82.90 -63.79 68.08
CA ALA A 518 82.81 -65.04 68.81
C ALA A 518 83.01 -66.28 67.91
N VAL A 519 82.44 -66.27 66.70
CA VAL A 519 82.64 -67.31 65.67
C VAL A 519 84.10 -67.38 65.22
N GLU A 520 84.74 -66.24 64.97
CA GLU A 520 86.17 -66.15 64.64
C GLU A 520 87.04 -66.74 65.77
N ARG A 521 86.76 -66.37 67.03
CA ARG A 521 87.44 -66.94 68.21
C ARG A 521 87.22 -68.45 68.37
N SER A 522 86.07 -69.01 67.96
CA SER A 522 85.85 -70.46 67.98
C SER A 522 86.56 -71.17 66.83
N SER A 523 86.52 -70.60 65.62
CA SER A 523 87.20 -71.12 64.42
C SER A 523 88.72 -71.17 64.63
N HIS A 524 89.32 -70.11 65.18
CA HIS A 524 90.75 -70.07 65.47
C HIS A 524 91.19 -71.07 66.55
N LYS A 525 90.30 -71.41 67.52
CA LYS A 525 90.55 -72.51 68.47
C LYS A 525 90.46 -73.90 67.82
N LEU A 526 89.54 -74.09 66.87
CA LEU A 526 89.40 -75.34 66.12
C LEU A 526 90.61 -75.57 65.18
N LEU A 527 91.05 -74.52 64.49
CA LEU A 527 92.27 -74.54 63.66
C LEU A 527 93.51 -74.93 64.48
N LYS A 528 93.71 -74.33 65.66
CA LYS A 528 94.84 -74.70 66.53
C LYS A 528 94.80 -76.17 66.98
N LYS A 529 93.62 -76.70 67.33
CA LYS A 529 93.48 -78.14 67.61
C LYS A 529 93.86 -78.99 66.40
N HIS A 530 93.43 -78.61 65.20
CA HIS A 530 93.80 -79.33 63.99
C HIS A 530 95.31 -79.24 63.68
N GLU A 531 95.95 -78.10 63.92
CA GLU A 531 97.42 -77.97 63.83
C GLU A 531 98.15 -78.84 64.87
N GLU A 532 97.62 -78.95 66.09
CA GLU A 532 98.13 -79.82 67.15
C GLU A 532 97.96 -81.31 66.81
N GLU A 533 96.80 -81.73 66.28
CA GLU A 533 96.54 -83.07 65.76
C GLU A 533 97.49 -83.40 64.59
N MET A 534 97.63 -82.49 63.62
CA MET A 534 98.54 -82.63 62.47
C MET A 534 100.02 -82.55 62.85
N ARG A 535 100.37 -82.03 64.04
CA ARG A 535 101.71 -82.11 64.62
C ARG A 535 101.93 -83.47 65.28
N LEU A 536 100.99 -83.94 66.10
CA LEU A 536 101.03 -85.26 66.74
C LEU A 536 101.02 -86.41 65.71
N MET A 537 100.36 -86.23 64.57
CA MET A 537 100.39 -87.18 63.45
C MET A 537 101.76 -87.21 62.75
N ARG A 538 102.45 -86.06 62.66
CA ARG A 538 103.83 -85.97 62.14
C ARG A 538 104.85 -86.55 63.12
N GLU A 539 104.67 -86.36 64.42
CA GLU A 539 105.46 -87.00 65.48
C GLU A 539 105.35 -88.52 65.38
N LYS A 540 104.13 -89.08 65.29
CA LYS A 540 103.89 -90.52 65.09
C LYS A 540 104.49 -91.09 63.80
N LEU A 541 104.42 -90.35 62.69
CA LEU A 541 105.11 -90.74 61.44
C LEU A 541 106.63 -90.73 61.60
N SER A 542 107.18 -89.81 62.41
CA SER A 542 108.60 -89.79 62.74
C SER A 542 109.01 -90.96 63.64
N GLU A 543 108.21 -91.31 64.66
CA GLU A 543 108.42 -92.49 65.50
C GLU A 543 108.42 -93.78 64.67
N LEU A 544 107.46 -93.92 63.75
CA LEU A 544 107.42 -95.04 62.78
C LEU A 544 108.70 -95.08 61.94
N SER A 545 109.17 -93.93 61.45
CA SER A 545 110.39 -93.82 60.65
C SER A 545 111.66 -94.16 61.45
N HIS A 546 111.70 -93.87 62.75
CA HIS A 546 112.82 -94.25 63.62
C HIS A 546 112.83 -95.75 63.92
N HIS A 547 111.65 -96.37 64.10
CA HIS A 547 111.53 -97.82 64.35
C HIS A 547 112.12 -98.68 63.21
N TYR A 548 112.04 -98.23 61.96
CA TYR A 548 112.68 -98.92 60.82
C TYR A 548 114.17 -98.60 60.65
N HIS A 549 114.73 -97.62 61.37
CA HIS A 549 116.13 -97.21 61.22
C HIS A 549 117.10 -97.88 62.22
N GLY A 550 116.58 -98.60 63.22
CA GLY A 550 117.38 -99.41 64.15
C GLY A 550 117.82 -100.79 63.60
N GLY A 551 117.34 -101.17 62.41
CA GLY A 551 117.68 -102.46 61.77
C GLY A 551 118.95 -102.37 60.93
N SER A 552 120.09 -102.83 61.46
CA SER A 552 121.36 -102.79 60.73
C SER A 552 121.37 -103.67 59.47
N GLN A 553 121.55 -102.99 58.33
CA GLN A 553 122.56 -103.31 57.32
C GLN A 553 122.57 -104.75 56.77
N ALA A 554 121.77 -104.98 55.72
CA ALA A 554 122.08 -105.96 54.69
C ALA A 554 121.86 -105.34 53.30
N LEU A 555 122.80 -105.57 52.38
CA LEU A 555 122.86 -105.07 50.99
C LEU A 555 123.08 -103.55 50.82
N GLN A 556 124.29 -103.24 50.35
CA GLN A 556 124.76 -101.93 49.88
C GLN A 556 124.49 -101.79 48.36
N MET A 557 124.82 -100.63 47.78
CA MET A 557 124.77 -100.27 46.34
C MET A 557 123.38 -99.77 45.85
N GLN A 558 123.22 -98.70 45.04
CA GLN A 558 124.21 -97.81 44.40
C GLN A 558 123.58 -96.44 43.95
N ASN A 559 124.39 -95.35 43.92
CA ASN A 559 124.21 -94.06 43.19
C ASN A 559 122.93 -93.20 43.47
N ILE A 560 122.92 -91.89 43.78
CA ILE A 560 123.63 -90.67 43.28
C ILE A 560 123.27 -90.34 41.80
N PRO A 561 122.92 -89.10 41.38
CA PRO A 561 123.01 -87.78 42.03
C PRO A 561 121.70 -86.92 42.05
N GLN A 562 121.83 -85.67 42.52
CA GLN A 562 120.88 -84.55 42.43
C GLN A 562 120.80 -83.95 41.00
N THR A 563 119.69 -83.26 40.63
CA THR A 563 119.74 -81.99 39.86
C THR A 563 118.41 -81.20 39.75
N SER A 564 118.55 -79.85 39.77
CA SER A 564 117.78 -78.78 39.10
C SER A 564 116.25 -78.83 38.82
N ALA A 565 115.55 -77.80 39.33
CA ALA A 565 114.63 -76.87 38.64
C ALA A 565 113.61 -77.37 37.57
N GLY A 566 112.32 -76.99 37.76
CA GLY A 566 111.27 -77.10 36.74
C GLY A 566 110.08 -76.16 36.96
N ARG A 567 109.79 -75.27 35.98
CA ARG A 567 108.60 -74.39 35.96
C ARG A 567 107.41 -75.16 35.38
N SER A 568 106.19 -74.99 35.91
CA SER A 568 105.08 -74.29 35.20
C SER A 568 103.66 -74.62 35.69
N ARG A 569 102.87 -73.55 35.86
CA ARG A 569 101.44 -73.37 35.50
C ARG A 569 100.56 -74.60 35.15
N THR A 570 99.38 -74.64 35.77
CA THR A 570 98.08 -74.76 35.07
C THR A 570 96.95 -74.21 35.95
N SER A 571 95.89 -73.67 35.31
CA SER A 571 94.46 -73.57 35.73
C SER A 571 94.08 -73.36 37.22
N SER A 572 93.09 -72.52 37.59
CA SER A 572 91.98 -71.97 36.79
C SER A 572 91.28 -70.76 37.46
N LEU A 573 90.34 -70.15 36.72
CA LEU A 573 89.32 -69.18 37.17
C LEU A 573 89.79 -67.78 37.63
N GLU A 574 90.03 -66.91 36.65
CA GLU A 574 89.72 -65.47 36.75
C GLU A 574 88.46 -65.17 35.93
N SER A 575 87.64 -64.21 36.36
CA SER A 575 87.23 -63.03 35.54
C SER A 575 86.14 -62.21 36.24
N MET A 576 86.29 -60.88 36.20
CA MET A 576 85.28 -59.90 36.62
C MET A 576 85.05 -58.89 35.47
N SER A 577 83.83 -58.35 35.39
CA SER A 577 83.48 -57.08 34.74
C SER A 577 83.75 -56.92 33.22
N SER A 578 82.68 -56.78 32.44
CA SER A 578 82.70 -56.14 31.12
C SER A 578 81.32 -55.55 30.78
N GLU A 579 81.30 -54.29 30.34
CA GLU A 579 80.24 -53.74 29.48
C GLU A 579 80.57 -54.07 27.99
N PRO A 580 79.95 -53.50 26.94
CA PRO A 580 78.69 -52.73 26.82
C PRO A 580 77.77 -53.21 25.66
N ARG A 581 76.54 -52.66 25.54
CA ARG A 581 76.01 -51.97 24.31
C ARG A 581 74.50 -51.73 24.28
N ASN A 582 74.15 -50.62 23.61
CA ASN A 582 72.80 -50.12 23.31
C ASN A 582 71.92 -51.07 22.47
N ARG A 583 70.60 -50.95 22.63
CA ARG A 583 69.59 -51.12 21.56
C ARG A 583 68.40 -50.18 21.77
N ASP A 584 67.88 -49.64 20.67
CA ASP A 584 66.62 -48.89 20.60
C ASP A 584 65.38 -49.80 20.68
N VAL A 585 64.22 -49.21 21.04
CA VAL A 585 62.98 -49.20 20.23
C VAL A 585 61.93 -48.26 20.85
N LYS A 586 61.14 -47.58 20.01
CA LYS A 586 60.17 -46.51 20.34
C LYS A 586 58.88 -46.99 21.03
N ARG A 587 58.20 -46.07 21.75
CA ARG A 587 56.72 -45.99 21.72
C ARG A 587 56.15 -44.59 22.08
N SER A 588 55.06 -44.21 21.39
CA SER A 588 54.05 -43.20 21.78
C SER A 588 54.48 -41.69 21.75
N PRO A 589 53.61 -40.69 22.04
CA PRO A 589 52.88 -40.00 20.95
C PRO A 589 52.70 -38.46 21.10
N GLY A 590 51.90 -37.86 20.20
CA GLY A 590 51.45 -36.45 20.21
C GLY A 590 52.31 -35.52 19.36
N SER A 591 51.92 -34.29 18.98
CA SER A 591 50.63 -33.59 18.85
C SER A 591 50.97 -32.09 18.71
N SER A 592 50.73 -31.52 17.52
CA SER A 592 50.78 -30.07 17.17
C SER A 592 52.09 -29.30 17.50
N GLU A 593 52.35 -28.06 17.06
CA GLU A 593 51.52 -27.01 16.43
C GLU A 593 52.38 -26.03 15.59
N HIS A 594 51.72 -25.17 14.79
CA HIS A 594 52.10 -23.83 14.30
C HIS A 594 53.29 -23.54 13.31
N GLU A 595 52.87 -22.98 12.14
CA GLU A 595 53.42 -21.87 11.31
C GLU A 595 54.85 -21.98 10.69
N GLU A 596 55.36 -21.07 9.81
CA GLU A 596 54.89 -19.77 9.29
C GLU A 596 55.43 -19.46 7.85
N SER A 597 54.68 -18.68 7.03
CA SER A 597 55.10 -18.00 5.75
C SER A 597 55.61 -18.88 4.57
N ASP A 598 55.67 -18.45 3.30
CA ASP A 598 55.33 -17.21 2.58
C ASP A 598 54.99 -17.54 1.10
N GLY A 599 54.36 -16.63 0.33
CA GLY A 599 54.39 -16.68 -1.14
C GLY A 599 53.16 -16.14 -1.90
N GLU A 600 53.16 -14.85 -2.24
CA GLU A 600 52.14 -14.24 -3.12
C GLU A 600 52.32 -14.60 -4.61
N LEU A 601 51.19 -14.72 -5.33
CA LEU A 601 51.12 -14.32 -6.74
C LEU A 601 49.73 -13.72 -7.06
N LEU A 602 49.74 -12.50 -7.61
CA LEU A 602 48.57 -11.77 -8.09
C LEU A 602 48.34 -12.04 -9.59
N SER A 603 47.08 -12.24 -10.02
CA SER A 603 46.38 -11.30 -10.92
C SER A 603 44.98 -11.80 -11.34
N ASP A 604 44.12 -10.85 -11.70
CA ASP A 604 42.93 -10.97 -12.56
C ASP A 604 41.89 -12.08 -12.31
N CYS A 605 40.75 -11.71 -11.70
CA CYS A 605 39.59 -11.33 -12.51
C CYS A 605 38.51 -10.59 -11.69
N LEU A 606 37.84 -9.62 -12.32
CA LEU A 606 36.78 -8.80 -11.72
C LEU A 606 35.41 -9.47 -11.84
N SER A 607 34.61 -9.48 -10.76
CA SER A 607 33.17 -9.08 -10.73
C SER A 607 32.41 -9.61 -9.50
N VAL A 608 31.25 -9.00 -9.23
CA VAL A 608 30.24 -9.36 -8.21
C VAL A 608 30.65 -9.11 -6.75
N LEU A 609 30.25 -7.95 -6.23
CA LEU A 609 30.13 -7.71 -4.79
C LEU A 609 28.87 -8.41 -4.24
N PRO A 610 28.96 -9.26 -3.21
CA PRO A 610 27.80 -9.68 -2.43
C PRO A 610 27.35 -8.54 -1.51
N VAL A 611 26.08 -8.13 -1.61
CA VAL A 611 25.46 -7.25 -0.60
C VAL A 611 25.36 -8.03 0.72
N PRO A 612 25.77 -7.45 1.87
CA PRO A 612 25.76 -8.17 3.15
C PRO A 612 24.33 -8.50 3.62
N PRO A 613 24.14 -9.61 4.37
CA PRO A 613 22.83 -9.99 4.90
C PRO A 613 22.29 -8.93 5.86
N SER A 614 20.97 -8.75 5.86
CA SER A 614 20.29 -7.71 6.61
C SER A 614 20.40 -7.91 8.13
N THR A 615 21.14 -7.00 8.79
CA THR A 615 21.08 -6.86 10.25
C THR A 615 19.69 -6.38 10.69
N PRO A 616 19.24 -6.68 11.93
CA PRO A 616 17.94 -6.23 12.42
C PRO A 616 17.73 -4.71 12.35
N ALA A 617 18.80 -3.92 12.51
CA ALA A 617 18.78 -2.48 12.34
C ALA A 617 18.41 -2.03 10.91
N SER A 618 18.86 -2.76 9.88
CA SER A 618 18.50 -2.50 8.48
C SER A 618 17.01 -2.78 8.22
N ALA A 619 16.48 -3.87 8.78
CA ALA A 619 15.05 -4.19 8.69
C ALA A 619 14.16 -3.17 9.42
N LEU A 620 14.63 -2.63 10.56
CA LEU A 620 13.95 -1.55 11.27
C LEU A 620 14.01 -0.22 10.50
N ALA A 621 15.16 0.13 9.93
CA ALA A 621 15.30 1.33 9.10
C ALA A 621 14.43 1.28 7.83
N ALA A 622 14.35 0.13 7.17
CA ALA A 622 13.47 -0.09 6.02
C ALA A 622 11.98 0.05 6.39
N ARG A 623 11.57 -0.50 7.55
CA ARG A 623 10.20 -0.32 8.07
C ARG A 623 9.89 1.13 8.41
N PHE A 624 10.82 1.84 9.06
CA PHE A 624 10.64 3.24 9.39
C PHE A 624 10.49 4.10 8.12
N LEU A 625 11.33 3.88 7.10
CA LEU A 625 11.20 4.53 5.80
C LEU A 625 9.84 4.25 5.13
N GLN A 626 9.37 3.00 5.16
CA GLN A 626 8.08 2.62 4.59
C GLN A 626 6.90 3.25 5.34
N GLU A 627 6.96 3.31 6.68
CA GLU A 627 5.95 4.02 7.48
C GLU A 627 5.94 5.53 7.19
N GLU A 628 7.11 6.15 7.07
CA GLU A 628 7.24 7.59 6.84
C GLU A 628 6.83 7.98 5.41
N GLU A 629 7.11 7.11 4.42
CA GLU A 629 6.60 7.26 3.06
C GLU A 629 5.05 7.20 3.03
N VAL A 630 4.44 6.26 3.75
CA VAL A 630 2.98 6.18 3.91
C VAL A 630 2.41 7.40 4.65
N ARG A 631 3.05 7.89 5.71
CA ARG A 631 2.66 9.14 6.40
C ARG A 631 2.74 10.35 5.45
N SER A 632 3.77 10.41 4.60
CA SER A 632 3.91 11.50 3.62
C SER A 632 2.80 11.49 2.57
N GLN A 633 2.35 10.30 2.13
CA GLN A 633 1.27 10.13 1.17
C GLN A 633 -0.10 10.49 1.76
N ASP A 634 -0.39 10.08 2.99
CA ASP A 634 -1.61 10.48 3.72
C ASP A 634 -1.62 12.00 3.98
N LEU A 635 -0.50 12.58 4.40
CA LEU A 635 -0.37 14.03 4.58
C LEU A 635 -0.62 14.80 3.26
N LEU A 636 -0.04 14.35 2.15
CA LEU A 636 -0.28 14.91 0.81
C LEU A 636 -1.75 14.77 0.39
N GLN A 637 -2.39 13.62 0.65
CA GLN A 637 -3.79 13.39 0.30
C GLN A 637 -4.73 14.30 1.11
N ARG A 638 -4.45 14.52 2.40
CA ARG A 638 -5.18 15.48 3.26
C ARG A 638 -4.97 16.93 2.77
N LEU A 639 -3.74 17.31 2.46
CA LEU A 639 -3.41 18.65 1.93
C LEU A 639 -4.16 18.93 0.62
N ASN A 640 -4.12 18.00 -0.34
CA ASN A 640 -4.84 18.12 -1.60
C ASN A 640 -6.36 18.19 -1.40
N SER A 641 -6.91 17.38 -0.48
CA SER A 641 -8.35 17.40 -0.16
C SER A 641 -8.79 18.76 0.38
N HIS A 642 -7.99 19.36 1.27
CA HIS A 642 -8.25 20.67 1.85
C HIS A 642 -8.03 21.82 0.85
N ILE A 643 -7.09 21.69 -0.10
CA ILE A 643 -6.92 22.63 -1.20
C ILE A 643 -8.15 22.62 -2.13
N GLU A 644 -8.73 21.46 -2.45
CA GLU A 644 -9.98 21.38 -3.22
C GLU A 644 -11.21 21.85 -2.44
N GLU A 645 -11.14 21.87 -1.11
CA GLU A 645 -12.15 22.47 -0.23
C GLU A 645 -12.07 24.00 -0.25
N LEU A 646 -10.90 24.56 0.01
CA LEU A 646 -10.64 26.00 -0.10
C LEU A 646 -10.99 26.55 -1.50
N LYS A 647 -10.73 25.79 -2.56
CA LYS A 647 -11.16 26.14 -3.93
C LYS A 647 -12.68 26.23 -4.07
N ARG A 648 -13.42 25.23 -3.58
CA ARG A 648 -14.90 25.21 -3.59
C ARG A 648 -15.46 26.39 -2.80
N ASP A 649 -14.96 26.62 -1.60
CA ASP A 649 -15.45 27.68 -0.72
C ASP A 649 -15.16 29.07 -1.30
N THR A 650 -13.98 29.26 -1.92
CA THR A 650 -13.64 30.48 -2.67
C THR A 650 -14.57 30.65 -3.87
N GLN A 651 -14.84 29.59 -4.64
CA GLN A 651 -15.71 29.64 -5.80
C GLN A 651 -17.17 29.93 -5.43
N GLN A 652 -17.67 29.34 -4.32
CA GLN A 652 -19.00 29.60 -3.78
C GLN A 652 -19.12 31.04 -3.27
N THR A 653 -18.09 31.56 -2.59
CA THR A 653 -18.01 32.96 -2.16
C THR A 653 -18.06 33.92 -3.36
N VAL A 654 -17.29 33.64 -4.42
CA VAL A 654 -17.32 34.44 -5.67
C VAL A 654 -18.70 34.37 -6.33
N GLN A 655 -19.35 33.21 -6.36
CA GLN A 655 -20.72 33.08 -6.89
C GLN A 655 -21.74 33.89 -6.09
N GLN A 656 -21.65 33.91 -4.76
CA GLN A 656 -22.52 34.75 -3.91
C GLN A 656 -22.33 36.24 -4.22
N PHE A 657 -21.10 36.73 -4.36
CA PHE A 657 -20.84 38.12 -4.74
C PHE A 657 -21.27 38.46 -6.18
N MET A 658 -21.24 37.50 -7.12
CA MET A 658 -21.78 37.70 -8.48
C MET A 658 -23.31 37.66 -8.55
N GLN A 659 -23.99 37.02 -7.59
CA GLN A 659 -25.46 37.00 -7.49
C GLN A 659 -26.04 38.19 -6.72
N SER A 660 -25.19 38.95 -6.02
CA SER A 660 -25.58 40.12 -5.21
C SER A 660 -25.50 41.46 -5.98
N LYS A 661 -25.67 41.44 -7.31
CA LYS A 661 -25.42 42.57 -8.20
C LYS A 661 -26.33 42.58 -9.42
#